data_AF-A0A2P7YUZ3-F1
#
_entry.id   AF-A0A2P7YUZ3-F1
#
_cell.length_a   1.000
_cell.length_b   1.000
_cell.length_c   1.000
_cell.angle_alpha   90.00
_cell.angle_beta   90.00
_cell.angle_gamma   90.00
#
_symmetry.space_group_name_H-M   'P 1'
#
loop_
_entity.id
_entity.type
_entity.pdbx_description
1 polymer ?
#
loop_
_entity_poly.entity_id
_entity_poly.type
_entity_poly.pdbx_seq_one_letter_code
_entity_poly.pdbx_strand_id
1 'polypeptide(L)'
;MSFDAYGQILWPTDHKYKLIQLLDDLVNYIKEEKGELTFKSPSTAKNHIVLCTEDETYTVRQMNHSNTMLLMNDMSINKLEKTFDGPDSALVGIDRFSYMYELTKLDGFIDTEGIARYPSDEIESSKAMHAVESDSPIDRQHFYSQWYSICGSQVDGHAVILTPKFVTESLYTLISVLLSKKKSDTEFNLKEISQACAAQDSELNKHFVTTLAHKFGDEASPGIFTISHTKCAWWFGIETMKKASPMLLSDKDFMLKWKLSLPPFFNASLDLSLLRGSFCRPESGKIRFLDSDMLSKDLHTRIKELFQMVKEWDYEDFLAFIEGFIPPTKKADSIILKFAKKKRLTKNKFISGGCAGTSTDLAFFPIDTLKTRLQAKGGFFANGGWHGIYKGLGSAVVALAPSASLFFVTYDTLKTTTKDKLPQTASHMLAASAGEIAACLVRVPAEIVKQRTQAGHKGVGGQATLWANLKYLLMNKLGEGTFRGLYRGWNSTIMREIPFTMIQFPLYEKLKQLWSEYDNQSISLLKGALCGSIAGGVAAAATTPLDVVKTRIMLNKERVGVFTLVRQMLHEEGAKVFLSGVGPRTAWISAGGAIFLGCYELTHSVLDEYVKESKALEGSGTIARATRRLSTTAPVRSNARSLATAVPPPPEVAIAPEGSLISLKLATRDDAQFGTRPIYLDVQATTPTDPRVLDKMLQFYTGLYGNPHSSTHAYGWETEKEVEKARGYIADLINADPKEIIFTSGATESNNMCIKGVPRFYKKTKKHIITTQTEHKCVLDSARHMQDEGFEVTYLPVTNEGLINLDDLKKAIRKDTAIVSIMAVNNEIGVIQPLKEIGKICRENKIFFHTDAAQAYGKIPIDVNEMNIDMLSISSHKIYGPKGIGACYVRRRPRVRLDPIITGGGQERGLRSGTLAPPLVCGFGEAARLMKQDMAYDQAYIKRLSTKLRDGLLSIPETQFNGVLSDPSKQYAGCVNVSFAYIEGESLLMALKDIALSSGSACTSASLEPSYVLHALGADDALAHSSIRFGIGRFTTEAEIDYVVRAINERVDFLRKMSPLWEMVQEGIDLNTIEWSGH
;
A
#
# COMPACT_ATOMS: atom_id res chain seq x y z
N MET A 1 -41.16 -17.15 13.48
CA MET A 1 -42.62 -17.32 13.63
C MET A 1 -43.20 -15.99 14.08
N SER A 2 -44.28 -15.51 13.49
CA SER A 2 -45.01 -14.32 13.93
C SER A 2 -46.16 -14.73 14.84
N PHE A 3 -46.29 -14.10 16.01
CA PHE A 3 -47.49 -14.19 16.83
C PHE A 3 -47.86 -12.81 17.39
N ASP A 4 -49.12 -12.45 17.23
CA ASP A 4 -49.79 -11.32 17.88
C ASP A 4 -50.29 -11.76 19.26
N ALA A 5 -50.00 -10.97 20.30
CA ALA A 5 -50.69 -11.05 21.58
C ALA A 5 -50.67 -9.68 22.27
N TYR A 6 -51.79 -8.96 22.19
CA TYR A 6 -52.08 -7.83 23.06
C TYR A 6 -52.94 -8.29 24.23
N GLY A 7 -52.61 -7.80 25.43
CA GLY A 7 -53.54 -7.68 26.55
C GLY A 7 -53.09 -8.39 27.81
N GLN A 8 -52.42 -7.63 28.71
CA GLN A 8 -52.47 -7.71 30.18
C GLN A 8 -51.15 -7.21 30.78
N ILE A 9 -50.95 -5.89 30.85
CA ILE A 9 -50.07 -5.31 31.86
C ILE A 9 -50.78 -4.07 32.42
N LEU A 10 -51.13 -4.12 33.70
CA LEU A 10 -51.89 -3.07 34.39
C LEU A 10 -50.98 -2.01 35.05
N TRP A 11 -49.65 -2.19 35.09
CA TRP A 11 -48.73 -1.26 35.79
C TRP A 11 -47.32 -1.22 35.16
N PRO A 12 -46.90 -0.09 34.56
CA PRO A 12 -45.49 0.16 34.31
C PRO A 12 -45.12 1.62 34.62
N THR A 13 -44.78 1.94 35.87
CA THR A 13 -44.16 3.26 36.15
C THR A 13 -42.71 3.15 36.61
N ASP A 14 -42.27 2.02 37.19
CA ASP A 14 -40.95 1.99 37.82
C ASP A 14 -39.95 0.99 37.19
N HIS A 15 -40.36 0.17 36.22
CA HIS A 15 -39.48 -0.87 35.65
C HIS A 15 -39.59 -0.96 34.12
N LYS A 16 -38.45 -1.07 33.42
CA LYS A 16 -38.36 -1.32 31.98
C LYS A 16 -38.16 -2.81 31.72
N TYR A 17 -39.15 -3.46 31.12
CA TYR A 17 -39.07 -4.87 30.74
C TYR A 17 -38.44 -5.02 29.35
N LYS A 18 -37.59 -6.03 29.15
CA LYS A 18 -36.96 -6.35 27.87
C LYS A 18 -37.22 -7.82 27.52
N LEU A 19 -37.71 -8.08 26.32
CA LEU A 19 -37.92 -9.45 25.84
C LEU A 19 -36.60 -10.00 25.28
N ILE A 20 -36.20 -11.19 25.74
CA ILE A 20 -35.05 -11.94 25.21
C ILE A 20 -35.56 -13.26 24.66
N GLN A 21 -35.25 -13.55 23.40
CA GLN A 21 -35.50 -14.86 22.81
C GLN A 21 -34.36 -15.80 23.19
N LEU A 22 -34.68 -16.87 23.93
CA LEU A 22 -33.71 -17.90 24.32
C LEU A 22 -33.48 -18.89 23.16
N LEU A 23 -32.28 -19.48 23.11
CA LEU A 23 -31.96 -20.59 22.23
C LEU A 23 -32.78 -21.83 22.61
N ASP A 24 -33.09 -22.68 21.64
CA ASP A 24 -33.87 -23.90 21.85
C ASP A 24 -33.24 -24.81 22.92
N ASP A 25 -31.91 -24.85 23.01
CA ASP A 25 -31.18 -25.65 24.01
C ASP A 25 -31.43 -25.17 25.45
N LEU A 26 -31.49 -23.85 25.67
CA LEU A 26 -31.81 -23.27 26.98
C LEU A 26 -33.29 -23.45 27.33
N VAL A 27 -34.17 -23.36 26.33
CA VAL A 27 -35.59 -23.67 26.49
C VAL A 27 -35.78 -25.13 26.88
N ASN A 28 -35.02 -26.05 26.29
CA ASN A 28 -35.03 -27.47 26.64
C ASN A 28 -34.43 -27.72 28.03
N TYR A 29 -33.33 -27.06 28.40
CA TYR A 29 -32.73 -27.14 29.74
C TYR A 29 -33.72 -26.75 30.85
N ILE A 30 -34.48 -25.67 30.65
CA ILE A 30 -35.53 -25.21 31.58
C ILE A 30 -36.69 -26.20 31.62
N LYS A 31 -37.15 -26.70 30.46
CA LYS A 31 -38.26 -27.67 30.37
C LYS A 31 -37.93 -29.03 30.99
N GLU A 32 -36.67 -29.41 31.02
CA GLU A 32 -36.19 -30.68 31.59
C GLU A 32 -35.83 -30.58 33.08
N GLU A 33 -36.09 -29.44 33.75
CA GLU A 33 -35.77 -29.18 35.17
C GLU A 33 -34.30 -29.48 35.53
N LYS A 34 -33.37 -29.26 34.60
CA LYS A 34 -31.94 -29.62 34.76
C LYS A 34 -31.14 -28.70 35.70
N GLY A 35 -31.76 -27.68 36.30
CA GLY A 35 -31.12 -26.76 37.24
C GLY A 35 -31.60 -25.32 37.10
N GLU A 36 -31.06 -24.43 37.94
CA GLU A 36 -31.42 -23.01 37.93
C GLU A 36 -30.64 -22.22 36.86
N LEU A 37 -31.35 -21.34 36.15
CA LEU A 37 -30.75 -20.39 35.21
C LEU A 37 -30.37 -19.11 35.96
N THR A 38 -29.07 -18.83 36.09
CA THR A 38 -28.60 -17.67 36.87
C THR A 38 -28.01 -16.59 35.98
N PHE A 39 -28.46 -15.35 36.18
CA PHE A 39 -27.79 -14.18 35.59
C PHE A 39 -26.68 -13.72 36.53
N LYS A 40 -25.46 -13.66 36.00
CA LYS A 40 -24.29 -13.17 36.73
C LYS A 40 -23.73 -11.93 36.05
N SER A 41 -23.21 -11.00 36.85
CA SER A 41 -22.48 -9.83 36.37
C SER A 41 -21.26 -9.62 37.25
N PRO A 42 -20.03 -9.60 36.70
CA PRO A 42 -18.84 -9.36 37.50
C PRO A 42 -18.91 -7.98 38.14
N SER A 43 -18.54 -7.88 39.42
CA SER A 43 -18.61 -6.63 40.19
C SER A 43 -17.72 -5.51 39.62
N THR A 44 -16.71 -5.85 38.84
CA THR A 44 -15.71 -4.95 38.23
C THR A 44 -16.03 -4.64 36.75
N ALA A 45 -16.65 -5.58 36.03
CA ALA A 45 -17.01 -5.43 34.62
C ALA A 45 -18.39 -4.77 34.50
N LYS A 46 -18.45 -3.46 34.77
CA LYS A 46 -19.63 -2.64 34.48
C LYS A 46 -20.01 -2.88 33.02
N ASN A 47 -21.19 -3.46 32.78
CA ASN A 47 -21.83 -3.72 31.48
C ASN A 47 -21.63 -5.12 30.84
N HIS A 48 -21.09 -6.12 31.53
CA HIS A 48 -21.15 -7.51 31.08
C HIS A 48 -22.16 -8.32 31.90
N ILE A 49 -23.24 -8.75 31.25
CA ILE A 49 -24.20 -9.72 31.80
C ILE A 49 -23.96 -11.06 31.11
N VAL A 50 -23.82 -12.10 31.92
CA VAL A 50 -23.76 -13.49 31.44
C VAL A 50 -24.91 -14.30 32.03
N LEU A 51 -25.25 -15.38 31.34
CA LEU A 51 -26.29 -16.31 31.70
C LEU A 51 -25.63 -17.68 31.90
N CYS A 52 -25.73 -18.22 33.11
CA CYS A 52 -25.05 -19.45 33.54
C CYS A 52 -26.07 -20.53 33.91
N THR A 53 -25.86 -21.73 33.40
CA THR A 53 -26.47 -22.98 33.89
C THR A 53 -25.49 -23.69 34.83
N GLU A 54 -25.81 -24.91 35.27
CA GLU A 54 -24.88 -25.72 36.08
C GLU A 54 -23.59 -26.11 35.33
N ASP A 55 -23.65 -26.16 34.00
CA ASP A 55 -22.63 -26.73 33.11
C ASP A 55 -22.15 -25.78 32.01
N GLU A 56 -22.85 -24.67 31.73
CA GLU A 56 -22.61 -23.82 30.56
C GLU A 56 -22.76 -22.32 30.87
N THR A 57 -22.01 -21.48 30.15
CA THR A 57 -22.05 -20.02 30.27
C THR A 57 -22.25 -19.33 28.91
N TYR A 58 -23.14 -18.35 28.85
CA TYR A 58 -23.51 -17.61 27.64
C TYR A 58 -23.36 -16.09 27.81
N THR A 59 -22.77 -15.43 26.81
CA THR A 59 -22.85 -13.95 26.69
C THR A 59 -24.12 -13.52 25.99
N VAL A 60 -24.62 -12.36 26.40
CA VAL A 60 -25.82 -11.74 25.84
C VAL A 60 -25.45 -10.46 25.08
N ARG A 61 -25.65 -10.44 23.75
CA ARG A 61 -25.33 -9.28 22.89
C ARG A 61 -26.54 -8.81 22.09
N GLN A 62 -26.78 -7.50 21.99
CA GLN A 62 -27.89 -6.94 21.19
C GLN A 62 -27.49 -6.67 19.73
N MET A 63 -28.30 -7.05 18.74
CA MET A 63 -27.95 -7.07 17.31
C MET A 63 -28.48 -5.90 16.46
N ASN A 64 -29.53 -5.20 16.90
CA ASN A 64 -30.37 -4.38 15.99
C ASN A 64 -30.19 -2.85 16.09
N HIS A 65 -29.15 -2.36 16.76
CA HIS A 65 -28.86 -0.92 16.84
C HIS A 65 -27.37 -0.62 16.66
N SER A 66 -27.05 0.41 15.88
CA SER A 66 -25.70 0.98 15.81
C SER A 66 -25.36 1.64 17.15
N ASN A 67 -24.32 1.16 17.83
CA ASN A 67 -23.68 1.76 19.01
C ASN A 67 -24.60 2.13 20.19
N THR A 68 -25.45 1.20 20.64
CA THR A 68 -26.01 1.28 21.99
C THR A 68 -25.42 0.13 22.81
N MET A 69 -24.41 0.46 23.62
CA MET A 69 -24.16 -0.29 24.87
C MET A 69 -25.50 -0.44 25.58
N LEU A 70 -25.75 -1.60 26.16
CA LEU A 70 -26.92 -1.87 26.96
C LEU A 70 -26.89 -0.95 28.20
N LEU A 71 -27.39 0.28 28.08
CA LEU A 71 -27.61 1.18 29.20
C LEU A 71 -28.77 0.59 30.02
N MET A 72 -28.42 -0.25 30.97
CA MET A 72 -29.18 -0.35 32.21
C MET A 72 -28.65 0.75 33.12
N ASN A 73 -29.28 1.93 33.06
CA ASN A 73 -29.25 2.81 34.21
C ASN A 73 -30.04 2.11 35.32
N ASP A 74 -29.40 2.01 36.48
CA ASP A 74 -29.86 1.37 37.72
C ASP A 74 -30.08 -0.14 37.69
N MET A 75 -29.00 -0.87 38.00
CA MET A 75 -29.08 -2.08 38.81
C MET A 75 -28.48 -1.82 40.19
N SER A 76 -29.08 -0.92 40.95
CA SER A 76 -29.07 -0.99 42.40
C SER A 76 -30.26 -1.82 42.86
N ILE A 77 -30.39 -3.06 42.40
CA ILE A 77 -31.39 -4.01 42.90
C ILE A 77 -30.74 -5.38 43.03
N ASN A 78 -30.08 -5.60 44.16
CA ASN A 78 -30.33 -6.82 44.91
C ASN A 78 -30.18 -6.53 46.41
N LYS A 79 -31.22 -5.89 46.95
CA LYS A 79 -31.56 -5.96 48.37
C LYS A 79 -33.05 -6.16 48.42
N LEU A 80 -33.49 -7.42 48.46
CA LEU A 80 -34.63 -7.91 49.24
C LEU A 80 -34.90 -9.36 48.82
N GLU A 81 -34.60 -10.27 49.73
CA GLU A 81 -34.90 -11.70 49.69
C GLU A 81 -36.42 -11.94 49.58
N LYS A 82 -37.01 -11.88 48.38
CA LYS A 82 -38.39 -12.34 48.15
C LYS A 82 -38.55 -13.05 46.81
N THR A 83 -39.06 -14.28 46.89
CA THR A 83 -39.52 -15.12 45.79
C THR A 83 -40.83 -14.59 45.19
N PHE A 84 -40.97 -14.69 43.87
CA PHE A 84 -42.21 -14.38 43.16
C PHE A 84 -43.02 -15.68 42.99
N ASP A 85 -44.18 -15.76 43.64
CA ASP A 85 -45.21 -16.79 43.41
C ASP A 85 -46.13 -16.32 42.25
N GLY A 86 -46.00 -16.94 41.08
CA GLY A 86 -46.88 -16.71 39.93
C GLY A 86 -46.73 -17.86 38.92
N PRO A 87 -47.81 -18.25 38.21
CA PRO A 87 -47.91 -19.57 37.60
C PRO A 87 -46.93 -19.74 36.43
N ASP A 88 -46.33 -20.92 36.39
CA ASP A 88 -45.32 -21.38 35.44
C ASP A 88 -45.73 -21.10 33.98
N SER A 89 -44.75 -20.64 33.19
CA SER A 89 -44.77 -20.58 31.72
C SER A 89 -45.46 -19.40 30.99
N ALA A 90 -45.40 -18.17 31.50
CA ALA A 90 -45.83 -16.98 30.73
C ALA A 90 -44.68 -16.01 30.42
N LEU A 91 -44.33 -15.89 29.13
CA LEU A 91 -43.42 -14.87 28.59
C LEU A 91 -44.21 -13.56 28.36
N VAL A 92 -43.86 -12.50 29.09
CA VAL A 92 -44.59 -11.21 29.11
C VAL A 92 -43.96 -10.21 28.14
N GLY A 93 -44.74 -9.64 27.19
CA GLY A 93 -44.24 -8.71 26.17
C GLY A 93 -44.79 -7.28 26.26
N ILE A 94 -43.94 -6.27 25.96
CA ILE A 94 -44.31 -4.86 25.64
C ILE A 94 -43.31 -4.19 24.66
N ASP A 95 -43.90 -3.41 23.73
CA ASP A 95 -43.46 -2.34 22.81
C ASP A 95 -42.72 -2.66 21.48
N ARG A 96 -43.02 -1.83 20.46
CA ARG A 96 -42.85 -1.96 18.99
C ARG A 96 -41.41 -2.07 18.45
N PHE A 97 -40.45 -2.49 19.26
CA PHE A 97 -39.09 -2.73 18.81
C PHE A 97 -38.70 -4.17 19.16
N SER A 98 -38.75 -5.05 18.17
CA SER A 98 -38.16 -6.38 18.26
C SER A 98 -36.64 -6.24 18.33
N TYR A 99 -36.10 -6.27 19.55
CA TYR A 99 -34.66 -6.35 19.78
C TYR A 99 -34.22 -7.80 19.63
N MET A 100 -33.38 -8.08 18.64
CA MET A 100 -32.72 -9.38 18.55
C MET A 100 -31.49 -9.37 19.44
N TYR A 101 -31.36 -10.41 20.26
CA TYR A 101 -30.17 -10.69 21.04
C TYR A 101 -29.51 -11.95 20.49
N GLU A 102 -28.19 -11.89 20.36
CA GLU A 102 -27.32 -13.00 20.07
C GLU A 102 -26.79 -13.55 21.39
N LEU A 103 -27.04 -14.84 21.64
CA LEU A 103 -26.45 -15.59 22.74
C LEU A 103 -25.24 -16.35 22.20
N THR A 104 -24.07 -16.14 22.79
CA THR A 104 -22.85 -16.84 22.38
C THR A 104 -22.26 -17.58 23.58
N LYS A 105 -22.11 -18.89 23.45
CA LYS A 105 -21.45 -19.75 24.44
C LYS A 105 -20.00 -19.31 24.63
N LEU A 106 -19.55 -19.24 25.87
CA LEU A 106 -18.18 -18.86 26.24
C LEU A 106 -17.70 -19.70 27.42
N ASP A 107 -16.39 -19.89 27.49
CA ASP A 107 -15.73 -20.71 28.52
C ASP A 107 -15.65 -20.02 29.91
N GLY A 108 -16.19 -18.79 30.06
CA GLY A 108 -16.14 -17.99 31.28
C GLY A 108 -14.71 -17.52 31.67
N PHE A 109 -14.58 -16.65 32.68
CA PHE A 109 -13.28 -16.32 33.28
C PHE A 109 -13.44 -15.93 34.76
N ILE A 110 -12.42 -16.15 35.57
CA ILE A 110 -12.41 -15.75 36.99
C ILE A 110 -11.80 -14.36 37.09
N ASP A 111 -12.54 -13.42 37.68
CA ASP A 111 -11.99 -12.11 38.00
C ASP A 111 -11.04 -12.22 39.21
N THR A 112 -9.83 -11.71 39.03
CA THR A 112 -8.76 -11.78 40.03
C THR A 112 -8.57 -10.47 40.78
N GLU A 113 -9.35 -9.43 40.44
CA GLU A 113 -9.30 -8.15 41.12
C GLU A 113 -9.77 -8.27 42.59
N GLY A 114 -8.92 -7.83 43.52
CA GLY A 114 -9.15 -7.95 44.97
C GLY A 114 -8.76 -9.30 45.58
N ILE A 115 -8.01 -10.15 44.86
CA ILE A 115 -7.41 -11.38 45.39
C ILE A 115 -5.92 -11.16 45.65
N ALA A 116 -5.46 -11.40 46.87
CA ALA A 116 -4.07 -11.18 47.28
C ALA A 116 -3.09 -12.17 46.61
N ARG A 117 -1.85 -11.72 46.33
CA ARG A 117 -0.76 -12.58 45.84
C ARG A 117 0.10 -13.11 46.98
N TYR A 118 0.30 -14.43 47.04
CA TYR A 118 1.07 -15.07 48.09
C TYR A 118 2.51 -15.41 47.65
N PRO A 119 3.55 -15.14 48.46
CA PRO A 119 3.52 -14.59 49.84
C PRO A 119 3.71 -13.06 49.91
N SER A 120 3.49 -12.31 48.82
CA SER A 120 3.88 -10.89 48.74
C SER A 120 2.90 -9.91 49.40
N ASP A 121 1.61 -10.23 49.44
CA ASP A 121 0.53 -9.32 49.79
C ASP A 121 -0.15 -9.73 51.12
N GLU A 122 -0.83 -8.79 51.79
CA GLU A 122 -1.55 -9.05 53.05
C GLU A 122 -2.83 -9.88 52.85
N ILE A 123 -2.84 -11.10 53.39
CA ILE A 123 -3.88 -12.12 53.13
C ILE A 123 -5.24 -11.75 53.74
N GLU A 124 -5.26 -11.09 54.90
CA GLU A 124 -6.49 -10.70 55.61
C GLU A 124 -7.37 -9.72 54.82
N SER A 125 -6.80 -9.05 53.81
CA SER A 125 -7.52 -8.13 52.92
C SER A 125 -8.17 -8.82 51.70
N SER A 126 -7.88 -10.11 51.50
CA SER A 126 -8.35 -10.86 50.32
C SER A 126 -9.79 -11.35 50.48
N LYS A 127 -10.48 -11.61 49.37
CA LYS A 127 -11.82 -12.21 49.39
C LYS A 127 -11.81 -13.62 49.98
N ALA A 128 -12.87 -13.98 50.70
CA ALA A 128 -13.09 -15.37 51.11
C ALA A 128 -13.35 -16.25 49.88
N MET A 129 -12.89 -17.51 49.91
CA MET A 129 -12.95 -18.42 48.75
C MET A 129 -14.39 -18.64 48.24
N HIS A 130 -15.37 -18.75 49.14
CA HIS A 130 -16.78 -18.93 48.78
C HIS A 130 -17.39 -17.71 48.06
N ALA A 131 -16.91 -16.50 48.36
CA ALA A 131 -17.37 -15.29 47.70
C ALA A 131 -16.84 -15.21 46.26
N VAL A 132 -15.60 -15.65 46.02
CA VAL A 132 -15.01 -15.73 44.68
C VAL A 132 -15.74 -16.76 43.81
N GLU A 133 -16.11 -17.91 44.37
CA GLU A 133 -16.92 -18.93 43.67
C GLU A 133 -18.30 -18.39 43.28
N SER A 134 -18.96 -17.66 44.18
CA SER A 134 -20.30 -17.10 43.94
C SER A 134 -20.29 -15.99 42.87
N ASP A 135 -19.32 -15.08 42.91
CA ASP A 135 -19.26 -13.90 42.04
C ASP A 135 -18.75 -14.19 40.62
N SER A 136 -18.14 -15.37 40.41
CA SER A 136 -17.48 -15.68 39.13
C SER A 136 -18.47 -15.99 38.01
N PRO A 137 -18.31 -15.40 36.80
CA PRO A 137 -19.13 -15.67 35.61
C PRO A 137 -18.72 -16.98 34.92
N ILE A 138 -18.57 -18.04 35.70
CA ILE A 138 -18.29 -19.42 35.26
C ILE A 138 -19.34 -20.31 35.90
N ASP A 139 -19.71 -21.38 35.22
CA ASP A 139 -20.49 -22.47 35.80
C ASP A 139 -19.71 -23.15 36.93
N ARG A 140 -20.45 -23.82 37.82
CA ARG A 140 -19.89 -24.36 39.05
C ARG A 140 -18.97 -25.56 38.80
N GLN A 141 -19.25 -26.34 37.77
CA GLN A 141 -18.50 -27.54 37.44
C GLN A 141 -17.09 -27.19 36.93
N HIS A 142 -16.93 -26.11 36.16
CA HIS A 142 -15.64 -25.70 35.62
C HIS A 142 -14.85 -24.75 36.52
N PHE A 143 -15.48 -24.14 37.53
CA PHE A 143 -14.86 -23.13 38.40
C PHE A 143 -13.50 -23.56 38.99
N TYR A 144 -13.44 -24.70 39.70
CA TYR A 144 -12.21 -25.14 40.36
C TYR A 144 -11.08 -25.49 39.37
N SER A 145 -11.42 -25.99 38.19
CA SER A 145 -10.44 -26.27 37.15
C SER A 145 -9.76 -24.99 36.66
N GLN A 146 -10.53 -23.92 36.48
CA GLN A 146 -10.02 -22.60 36.11
C GLN A 146 -9.30 -21.92 37.28
N TRP A 147 -9.77 -22.12 38.51
CA TRP A 147 -9.13 -21.59 39.71
C TRP A 147 -7.69 -22.11 39.88
N TYR A 148 -7.48 -23.41 39.73
CA TYR A 148 -6.12 -23.97 39.80
C TYR A 148 -5.27 -23.60 38.57
N SER A 149 -5.88 -23.44 37.39
CA SER A 149 -5.17 -23.05 36.16
C SER A 149 -4.47 -21.69 36.30
N ILE A 150 -5.05 -20.76 37.07
CA ILE A 150 -4.47 -19.44 37.36
C ILE A 150 -3.57 -19.39 38.62
N CYS A 151 -3.17 -20.56 39.15
CA CYS A 151 -2.46 -20.68 40.44
C CYS A 151 -3.28 -20.23 41.67
N GLY A 152 -4.61 -20.31 41.62
CA GLY A 152 -5.46 -20.03 42.77
C GLY A 152 -5.29 -21.07 43.88
N SER A 153 -5.24 -20.61 45.12
CA SER A 153 -5.17 -21.44 46.32
C SER A 153 -5.83 -20.73 47.52
N GLN A 154 -5.68 -21.30 48.71
CA GLN A 154 -6.31 -20.77 49.92
C GLN A 154 -5.34 -20.79 51.11
N VAL A 155 -5.39 -19.73 51.90
CA VAL A 155 -4.70 -19.61 53.19
C VAL A 155 -5.72 -19.12 54.22
N ASP A 156 -5.91 -19.88 55.30
CA ASP A 156 -6.82 -19.55 56.41
C ASP A 156 -8.23 -19.08 55.98
N GLY A 157 -8.83 -19.77 54.99
CA GLY A 157 -10.17 -19.43 54.50
C GLY A 157 -10.22 -18.41 53.35
N HIS A 158 -9.13 -17.68 53.11
CA HIS A 158 -9.04 -16.59 52.14
C HIS A 158 -8.42 -17.03 50.81
N ALA A 159 -8.97 -16.56 49.70
CA ALA A 159 -8.47 -16.88 48.36
C ALA A 159 -7.15 -16.14 48.08
N VAL A 160 -6.17 -16.82 47.51
CA VAL A 160 -4.88 -16.23 47.13
C VAL A 160 -4.42 -16.72 45.76
N ILE A 161 -3.61 -15.92 45.07
CA ILE A 161 -2.90 -16.33 43.85
C ILE A 161 -1.42 -16.54 44.17
N LEU A 162 -0.88 -17.73 43.91
CA LEU A 162 0.53 -18.01 44.17
C LEU A 162 1.44 -17.25 43.20
N THR A 163 2.45 -16.56 43.74
CA THR A 163 3.43 -15.84 42.91
C THR A 163 4.27 -16.82 42.07
N PRO A 164 4.74 -16.42 40.87
CA PRO A 164 5.48 -17.34 40.00
C PRO A 164 6.78 -17.89 40.62
N LYS A 165 7.44 -17.07 41.45
CA LYS A 165 8.63 -17.47 42.20
C LYS A 165 8.31 -18.60 43.17
N PHE A 166 7.27 -18.42 44.00
CA PHE A 166 6.84 -19.41 44.99
C PHE A 166 6.42 -20.72 44.31
N VAL A 167 5.63 -20.65 43.23
CA VAL A 167 5.23 -21.83 42.45
C VAL A 167 6.43 -22.63 41.95
N THR A 168 7.49 -21.94 41.50
CA THR A 168 8.71 -22.58 40.99
C THR A 168 9.48 -23.29 42.09
N GLU A 169 9.66 -22.63 43.23
CA GLU A 169 10.33 -23.20 44.40
C GLU A 169 9.56 -24.41 44.95
N SER A 170 8.24 -24.28 45.11
CA SER A 170 7.39 -25.37 45.57
C SER A 170 7.32 -26.54 44.60
N LEU A 171 7.36 -26.30 43.28
CA LEU A 171 7.39 -27.34 42.25
C LEU A 171 8.72 -28.13 42.28
N TYR A 172 9.85 -27.46 42.55
CA TYR A 172 11.12 -28.14 42.78
C TYR A 172 11.07 -29.07 44.00
N THR A 173 10.47 -28.62 45.10
CA THR A 173 10.29 -29.46 46.30
C THR A 173 9.41 -30.66 46.00
N LEU A 174 8.27 -30.48 45.33
CA LEU A 174 7.36 -31.55 44.93
C LEU A 174 8.06 -32.61 44.06
N ILE A 175 8.78 -32.18 43.01
CA ILE A 175 9.53 -33.09 42.12
C ILE A 175 10.62 -33.84 42.90
N SER A 176 11.31 -33.16 43.82
CA SER A 176 12.37 -33.78 44.63
C SER A 176 11.84 -34.85 45.57
N VAL A 177 10.67 -34.62 46.20
CA VAL A 177 9.96 -35.60 47.02
C VAL A 177 9.55 -36.82 46.19
N LEU A 178 9.06 -36.60 44.96
CA LEU A 178 8.65 -37.69 44.07
C LEU A 178 9.85 -38.54 43.60
N LEU A 179 10.96 -37.89 43.26
CA LEU A 179 12.21 -38.55 42.87
C LEU A 179 12.83 -39.35 44.03
N SER A 180 12.84 -38.80 45.25
CA SER A 180 13.42 -39.47 46.42
C SER A 180 12.66 -40.74 46.81
N LYS A 181 11.36 -40.78 46.54
CA LYS A 181 10.51 -41.96 46.74
C LYS A 181 10.69 -43.05 45.66
N LYS A 182 11.62 -42.90 44.70
CA LYS A 182 11.90 -43.84 43.59
C LYS A 182 10.65 -44.33 42.83
N LYS A 183 9.60 -43.50 42.74
CA LYS A 183 8.42 -43.81 41.92
C LYS A 183 8.73 -43.37 40.50
N SER A 184 9.36 -44.27 39.73
CA SER A 184 9.78 -43.98 38.36
C SER A 184 8.72 -44.29 37.30
N ASP A 185 7.44 -44.51 37.65
CA ASP A 185 6.36 -44.37 36.66
C ASP A 185 4.95 -44.12 37.28
N THR A 186 4.30 -43.15 36.63
CA THR A 186 2.89 -42.74 36.50
C THR A 186 2.08 -42.12 37.65
N GLU A 187 1.86 -42.65 38.86
CA GLU A 187 0.80 -42.09 39.74
C GLU A 187 1.21 -41.82 41.21
N PHE A 188 0.76 -40.68 41.77
CA PHE A 188 0.99 -40.28 43.17
C PHE A 188 -0.31 -39.86 43.88
N ASN A 189 -0.45 -40.27 45.15
CA ASN A 189 -1.59 -39.88 45.98
C ASN A 189 -1.36 -38.49 46.60
N LEU A 190 -2.32 -37.60 46.42
CA LEU A 190 -2.21 -36.20 46.85
C LEU A 190 -2.02 -36.05 48.36
N LYS A 191 -2.69 -36.88 49.17
CA LYS A 191 -2.62 -36.81 50.64
C LYS A 191 -1.25 -37.23 51.16
N GLU A 192 -0.70 -38.31 50.61
CA GLU A 192 0.61 -38.84 50.98
C GLU A 192 1.75 -37.88 50.56
N ILE A 193 1.66 -37.31 49.37
CA ILE A 193 2.66 -36.37 48.86
C ILE A 193 2.57 -35.02 49.55
N SER A 194 1.37 -34.55 49.91
CA SER A 194 1.21 -33.31 50.68
C SER A 194 1.93 -33.40 52.03
N GLN A 195 1.82 -34.53 52.73
CA GLN A 195 2.53 -34.76 53.99
C GLN A 195 4.05 -34.83 53.81
N ALA A 196 4.52 -35.47 52.74
CA ALA A 196 5.95 -35.57 52.44
C ALA A 196 6.57 -34.23 52.00
N CYS A 197 5.83 -33.40 51.25
CA CYS A 197 6.25 -32.04 50.90
C CYS A 197 6.30 -31.15 52.14
N ALA A 198 5.27 -31.20 53.01
CA ALA A 198 5.24 -30.45 54.26
C ALA A 198 6.38 -30.82 55.23
N ALA A 199 6.87 -32.07 55.18
CA ALA A 199 8.02 -32.51 55.96
C ALA A 199 9.37 -32.00 55.42
N GLN A 200 9.43 -31.66 54.13
CA GLN A 200 10.64 -31.14 53.48
C GLN A 200 10.66 -29.61 53.42
N ASP A 201 9.48 -28.99 53.37
CA ASP A 201 9.25 -27.55 53.40
C ASP A 201 7.96 -27.25 54.17
N SER A 202 8.09 -26.66 55.37
CA SER A 202 6.96 -26.41 56.27
C SER A 202 5.96 -25.38 55.73
N GLU A 203 6.33 -24.58 54.74
CA GLU A 203 5.44 -23.59 54.12
C GLU A 203 4.48 -24.23 53.09
N LEU A 204 4.76 -25.46 52.66
CA LEU A 204 4.02 -26.18 51.63
C LEU A 204 2.80 -26.91 52.22
N ASN A 205 1.72 -26.16 52.45
CA ASN A 205 0.46 -26.70 52.96
C ASN A 205 -0.30 -27.57 51.91
N LYS A 206 -1.31 -28.32 52.37
CA LYS A 206 -2.11 -29.22 51.52
C LYS A 206 -2.77 -28.48 50.33
N HIS A 207 -3.21 -27.25 50.52
CA HIS A 207 -3.88 -26.47 49.47
C HIS A 207 -2.91 -26.07 48.36
N PHE A 208 -1.67 -25.72 48.70
CA PHE A 208 -0.63 -25.42 47.70
C PHE A 208 -0.25 -26.65 46.89
N VAL A 209 -0.06 -27.80 47.55
CA VAL A 209 0.23 -29.06 46.85
C VAL A 209 -0.94 -29.48 45.95
N THR A 210 -2.19 -29.22 46.38
CA THR A 210 -3.39 -29.44 45.57
C THR A 210 -3.39 -28.55 44.32
N THR A 211 -3.13 -27.25 44.46
CA THR A 211 -3.01 -26.32 43.32
C THR A 211 -1.91 -26.78 42.36
N LEU A 212 -0.74 -27.20 42.86
CA LEU A 212 0.37 -27.68 42.02
C LEU A 212 0.03 -29.00 41.30
N ALA A 213 -0.64 -29.93 41.99
CA ALA A 213 -1.02 -31.22 41.41
C ALA A 213 -2.06 -31.06 40.29
N HIS A 214 -3.08 -30.21 40.46
CA HIS A 214 -4.04 -29.93 39.40
C HIS A 214 -3.45 -29.08 38.26
N LYS A 215 -2.54 -28.14 38.57
CA LYS A 215 -1.94 -27.27 37.55
C LYS A 215 -0.88 -27.98 36.71
N PHE A 216 -0.08 -28.86 37.31
CA PHE A 216 1.07 -29.50 36.64
C PHE A 216 0.94 -31.00 36.49
N GLY A 217 -0.13 -31.59 37.02
CA GLY A 217 -0.46 -33.00 36.85
C GLY A 217 -1.76 -33.24 36.08
N ASP A 218 -2.02 -34.51 35.85
CA ASP A 218 -3.23 -35.06 35.25
C ASP A 218 -3.85 -36.02 36.27
N GLU A 219 -5.13 -35.84 36.62
CA GLU A 219 -5.81 -36.67 37.61
C GLU A 219 -6.29 -37.97 36.95
N ALA A 220 -5.77 -39.11 37.42
CA ALA A 220 -6.14 -40.42 36.89
C ALA A 220 -7.39 -41.00 37.59
N SER A 221 -7.53 -40.72 38.88
CA SER A 221 -8.72 -41.02 39.70
C SER A 221 -8.74 -40.07 40.92
N PRO A 222 -9.88 -39.91 41.62
CA PRO A 222 -10.02 -38.90 42.66
C PRO A 222 -8.89 -38.91 43.70
N GLY A 223 -8.05 -37.87 43.70
CA GLY A 223 -6.91 -37.73 44.61
C GLY A 223 -5.62 -38.45 44.18
N ILE A 224 -5.56 -39.02 42.97
CA ILE A 224 -4.40 -39.69 42.38
C ILE A 224 -4.00 -38.98 41.09
N PHE A 225 -2.75 -38.50 41.03
CA PHE A 225 -2.25 -37.65 39.97
C PHE A 225 -0.99 -38.20 39.32
N THR A 226 -0.80 -37.87 38.05
CA THR A 226 0.45 -38.06 37.30
C THR A 226 1.07 -36.71 37.02
N ILE A 227 2.39 -36.52 37.21
CA ILE A 227 3.04 -35.27 36.79
C ILE A 227 3.08 -35.22 35.26
N SER A 228 2.57 -34.12 34.70
CA SER A 228 2.71 -33.84 33.28
C SER A 228 4.07 -33.21 33.00
N HIS A 229 4.97 -34.01 32.43
CA HIS A 229 6.29 -33.54 32.00
C HIS A 229 6.19 -32.34 31.06
N THR A 230 5.18 -32.31 30.19
CA THR A 230 4.93 -31.20 29.27
C THR A 230 4.56 -29.92 30.02
N LYS A 231 3.59 -29.97 30.96
CA LYS A 231 3.18 -28.78 31.74
C LYS A 231 4.33 -28.22 32.59
N CYS A 232 5.15 -29.09 33.18
CA CYS A 232 6.32 -28.70 33.95
C CYS A 232 7.42 -28.07 33.09
N ALA A 233 7.78 -28.69 31.97
CA ALA A 233 8.79 -28.17 31.04
C ALA A 233 8.37 -26.81 30.46
N TRP A 234 7.08 -26.66 30.18
CA TRP A 234 6.48 -25.39 29.80
C TRP A 234 6.73 -24.37 30.94
N TRP A 235 6.27 -24.60 32.18
CA TRP A 235 6.44 -23.65 33.28
C TRP A 235 7.91 -23.19 33.52
N PHE A 236 8.86 -24.11 33.58
CA PHE A 236 10.27 -23.74 33.79
C PHE A 236 10.88 -22.96 32.62
N GLY A 237 10.47 -23.23 31.38
CA GLY A 237 10.85 -22.42 30.21
C GLY A 237 10.32 -20.98 30.30
N ILE A 238 9.11 -20.82 30.83
CA ILE A 238 8.49 -19.52 31.12
C ILE A 238 9.31 -18.72 32.13
N GLU A 239 9.65 -19.33 33.26
CA GLU A 239 10.30 -18.63 34.36
C GLU A 239 11.74 -18.27 34.03
N THR A 240 12.41 -19.12 33.25
CA THR A 240 13.73 -18.84 32.69
C THR A 240 13.68 -17.59 31.79
N MET A 241 12.63 -17.46 30.97
CA MET A 241 12.44 -16.27 30.13
C MET A 241 11.99 -15.02 30.89
N LYS A 242 11.17 -15.14 31.94
CA LYS A 242 10.80 -14.01 32.81
C LYS A 242 12.01 -13.46 33.57
N LYS A 243 12.86 -14.34 34.13
CA LYS A 243 14.11 -13.93 34.79
C LYS A 243 15.08 -13.24 33.84
N ALA A 244 15.12 -13.65 32.56
CA ALA A 244 15.95 -13.02 31.53
C ALA A 244 15.44 -11.64 31.04
N SER A 245 14.19 -11.26 31.35
CA SER A 245 13.66 -9.93 31.03
C SER A 245 12.50 -9.56 31.98
N PRO A 246 12.79 -8.99 33.17
CA PRO A 246 11.81 -8.83 34.24
C PRO A 246 10.72 -7.78 33.99
N MET A 247 10.83 -6.94 32.96
CA MET A 247 10.07 -5.69 32.90
C MET A 247 9.34 -5.38 31.58
N LEU A 248 9.31 -6.27 30.59
CA LEU A 248 9.08 -5.83 29.21
C LEU A 248 8.29 -6.77 28.26
N LEU A 249 7.44 -7.66 28.76
CA LEU A 249 6.58 -8.47 27.87
C LEU A 249 5.12 -8.39 28.30
N SER A 250 4.25 -8.07 27.33
CA SER A 250 2.80 -8.26 27.48
C SER A 250 2.49 -9.76 27.57
N ASP A 251 1.41 -10.16 28.26
CA ASP A 251 1.04 -11.57 28.43
C ASP A 251 0.93 -12.33 27.10
N LYS A 252 0.58 -11.63 26.03
CA LYS A 252 0.48 -12.17 24.68
C LYS A 252 1.84 -12.43 24.03
N ASP A 253 2.82 -11.55 24.22
CA ASP A 253 4.20 -11.72 23.70
C ASP A 253 4.98 -12.76 24.52
N PHE A 254 4.66 -12.85 25.79
CA PHE A 254 5.17 -13.85 26.71
C PHE A 254 4.70 -15.26 26.34
N MET A 255 3.39 -15.45 26.13
CA MET A 255 2.80 -16.71 25.66
C MET A 255 3.32 -17.13 24.28
N LEU A 256 3.62 -16.15 23.40
CA LEU A 256 4.18 -16.40 22.08
C LEU A 256 5.64 -16.85 22.16
N LYS A 257 6.51 -16.19 22.94
CA LYS A 257 7.91 -16.62 23.12
C LYS A 257 8.04 -18.00 23.78
N TRP A 258 7.09 -18.32 24.64
CA TRP A 258 7.09 -19.56 25.40
C TRP A 258 6.71 -20.80 24.61
N LYS A 259 5.73 -20.68 23.71
CA LYS A 259 5.40 -21.77 22.79
C LYS A 259 6.55 -22.12 21.84
N LEU A 260 7.56 -21.26 21.72
CA LEU A 260 8.70 -21.38 20.81
C LEU A 260 9.97 -21.91 21.46
N SER A 261 10.01 -21.97 22.80
CA SER A 261 11.15 -22.48 23.55
C SER A 261 11.10 -24.00 23.79
N LEU A 262 10.01 -24.68 23.40
CA LEU A 262 9.89 -26.13 23.54
C LEU A 262 10.32 -26.84 22.23
N PRO A 263 11.24 -27.82 22.29
CA PRO A 263 11.67 -28.57 21.11
C PRO A 263 10.59 -29.58 20.65
N PRO A 264 10.44 -29.84 19.34
CA PRO A 264 9.44 -30.76 18.82
C PRO A 264 9.99 -32.19 18.78
N PHE A 265 9.96 -32.90 19.90
CA PHE A 265 10.12 -34.35 19.92
C PHE A 265 9.13 -34.95 20.93
N PHE A 266 7.95 -35.34 20.46
CA PHE A 266 7.13 -36.29 21.19
C PHE A 266 7.69 -37.69 20.93
N ASN A 267 7.95 -38.42 22.03
CA ASN A 267 8.44 -39.81 22.14
C ASN A 267 9.94 -40.02 22.48
N ALA A 268 10.56 -39.16 23.28
CA ALA A 268 11.75 -39.54 24.05
C ALA A 268 11.56 -39.22 25.54
N SER A 269 11.88 -40.17 26.42
CA SER A 269 11.81 -40.00 27.87
C SER A 269 12.81 -38.91 28.31
N LEU A 270 12.30 -37.90 29.02
CA LEU A 270 13.08 -36.75 29.48
C LEU A 270 13.80 -37.12 30.77
N ASP A 271 15.11 -37.40 30.70
CA ASP A 271 15.94 -37.60 31.88
C ASP A 271 16.15 -36.27 32.61
N LEU A 272 15.40 -36.07 33.70
CA LEU A 272 15.39 -34.84 34.51
C LEU A 272 16.74 -34.56 35.19
N SER A 273 17.68 -35.52 35.19
CA SER A 273 19.05 -35.30 35.66
C SER A 273 19.87 -34.39 34.72
N LEU A 274 19.46 -34.26 33.45
CA LEU A 274 20.11 -33.44 32.41
C LEU A 274 19.75 -31.95 32.47
N LEU A 275 18.86 -31.53 33.38
CA LEU A 275 18.47 -30.12 33.55
C LEU A 275 19.38 -29.31 34.48
N ARG A 276 20.60 -29.79 34.74
CA ARG A 276 21.64 -29.00 35.42
C ARG A 276 22.52 -28.24 34.41
N GLY A 277 22.12 -27.00 34.11
CA GLY A 277 22.98 -25.93 33.59
C GLY A 277 23.26 -25.90 32.06
N SER A 278 22.67 -24.91 31.38
CA SER A 278 23.08 -24.31 30.07
C SER A 278 23.16 -25.21 28.82
N PHE A 279 22.35 -24.90 27.78
CA PHE A 279 22.35 -25.63 26.50
C PHE A 279 23.10 -24.93 25.35
N CYS A 280 23.73 -25.77 24.52
CA CYS A 280 24.40 -25.55 23.24
C CYS A 280 23.69 -26.40 22.16
N ARG A 281 23.87 -26.13 20.85
CA ARG A 281 23.49 -27.09 19.76
C ARG A 281 24.73 -27.57 18.99
N PRO A 282 24.70 -28.81 18.46
CA PRO A 282 25.86 -29.67 18.31
C PRO A 282 26.16 -29.92 16.84
N GLU A 283 27.12 -29.21 16.24
CA GLU A 283 27.71 -29.66 14.96
C GLU A 283 29.02 -28.96 14.51
N SER A 284 29.54 -27.95 15.23
CA SER A 284 30.75 -27.23 14.77
C SER A 284 31.85 -26.99 15.80
N GLY A 285 31.73 -27.52 17.03
CA GLY A 285 32.81 -27.44 18.03
C GLY A 285 33.25 -26.03 18.44
N LYS A 286 32.50 -24.98 18.12
CA LYS A 286 32.80 -23.60 18.54
C LYS A 286 31.65 -22.99 19.33
N ILE A 287 31.98 -22.55 20.54
CA ILE A 287 31.12 -21.75 21.43
C ILE A 287 31.01 -20.35 20.83
N ARG A 288 29.79 -19.86 20.61
CA ARG A 288 29.55 -18.42 20.39
C ARG A 288 28.39 -17.94 21.27
N PHE A 289 28.72 -16.98 22.13
CA PHE A 289 27.75 -16.18 22.88
C PHE A 289 27.08 -15.17 21.94
N LEU A 290 25.76 -15.00 22.07
CA LEU A 290 25.05 -13.87 21.49
C LEU A 290 24.69 -12.91 22.64
N ASP A 291 25.33 -11.75 22.62
CA ASP A 291 25.09 -10.66 23.55
C ASP A 291 23.67 -10.10 23.33
N SER A 292 22.92 -9.87 24.41
CA SER A 292 21.51 -9.44 24.34
C SER A 292 21.35 -8.06 23.73
N ASP A 293 22.43 -7.29 23.68
CA ASP A 293 22.43 -5.90 23.23
C ASP A 293 22.55 -5.77 21.69
N MET A 294 22.69 -6.90 20.98
CA MET A 294 22.92 -6.93 19.51
C MET A 294 21.66 -7.11 18.65
N LEU A 295 20.45 -7.29 19.20
CA LEU A 295 19.24 -7.53 18.41
C LEU A 295 18.10 -6.55 18.69
N SER A 296 17.49 -6.05 17.62
CA SER A 296 16.45 -5.03 17.66
C SER A 296 15.20 -5.50 18.40
N LYS A 297 14.54 -4.57 19.11
CA LYS A 297 13.34 -4.78 19.93
C LYS A 297 12.04 -4.79 19.11
N ASP A 298 12.09 -4.39 17.84
CA ASP A 298 10.94 -4.36 16.92
C ASP A 298 10.73 -5.71 16.21
N LEU A 299 9.51 -6.25 16.22
CA LEU A 299 9.19 -7.58 15.66
C LEU A 299 9.47 -7.67 14.16
N HIS A 300 9.23 -6.59 13.40
CA HIS A 300 9.46 -6.57 11.96
C HIS A 300 10.96 -6.51 11.63
N THR A 301 11.73 -5.75 12.41
CA THR A 301 13.18 -5.62 12.32
C THR A 301 13.89 -6.87 12.82
N ARG A 302 13.40 -7.49 13.90
CA ARG A 302 13.90 -8.76 14.43
C ARG A 302 13.63 -9.92 13.47
N ILE A 303 12.46 -9.98 12.82
CA ILE A 303 12.21 -10.94 11.72
C ILE A 303 13.18 -10.69 10.55
N LYS A 304 13.52 -9.44 10.26
CA LYS A 304 14.47 -9.06 9.18
C LYS A 304 15.94 -9.37 9.54
N GLU A 305 16.33 -9.21 10.80
CA GLU A 305 17.64 -9.57 11.37
C GLU A 305 17.81 -11.10 11.43
N LEU A 306 16.76 -11.82 11.86
CA LEU A 306 16.70 -13.30 11.80
C LEU A 306 16.79 -13.80 10.35
N PHE A 307 16.12 -13.15 9.39
CA PHE A 307 16.24 -13.45 7.96
C PHE A 307 17.59 -13.05 7.34
N GLN A 308 18.36 -12.14 7.96
CA GLN A 308 19.74 -11.86 7.55
C GLN A 308 20.72 -12.93 8.07
N MET A 309 20.40 -13.55 9.21
CA MET A 309 21.11 -14.73 9.74
C MET A 309 20.80 -16.02 8.94
N VAL A 310 19.71 -16.05 8.17
CA VAL A 310 19.26 -17.17 7.29
C VAL A 310 20.16 -17.43 6.08
N LYS A 311 21.23 -16.65 5.84
CA LYS A 311 22.19 -16.95 4.76
C LYS A 311 22.84 -18.35 4.87
N GLU A 312 22.70 -19.02 6.01
CA GLU A 312 23.33 -20.32 6.32
C GLU A 312 22.34 -21.44 6.69
N TRP A 313 21.03 -21.32 6.40
CA TRP A 313 20.00 -22.34 6.75
C TRP A 313 19.39 -23.00 5.51
N ASP A 314 19.07 -24.30 5.57
CA ASP A 314 18.39 -25.03 4.49
C ASP A 314 16.87 -24.70 4.47
N TYR A 315 16.26 -24.74 3.28
CA TYR A 315 14.91 -24.23 3.02
C TYR A 315 13.82 -25.07 3.70
N GLU A 316 13.98 -26.39 3.77
CA GLU A 316 12.96 -27.27 4.38
C GLU A 316 12.98 -27.18 5.92
N ASP A 317 14.15 -26.98 6.53
CA ASP A 317 14.28 -26.76 7.98
C ASP A 317 13.70 -25.40 8.43
N PHE A 318 13.83 -24.38 7.57
CA PHE A 318 13.26 -23.05 7.80
C PHE A 318 11.74 -23.00 7.58
N LEU A 319 11.20 -23.82 6.67
CA LEU A 319 9.76 -23.91 6.40
C LEU A 319 9.01 -24.51 7.59
N ALA A 320 9.52 -25.62 8.14
CA ALA A 320 8.96 -26.27 9.32
C ALA A 320 8.97 -25.35 10.56
N PHE A 321 9.97 -24.48 10.67
CA PHE A 321 10.04 -23.44 11.71
C PHE A 321 8.99 -22.33 11.53
N ILE A 322 8.65 -21.92 10.30
CA ILE A 322 7.65 -20.88 10.03
C ILE A 322 6.20 -21.39 10.13
N GLU A 323 5.94 -22.65 9.76
CA GLU A 323 4.60 -23.24 9.79
C GLU A 323 4.00 -23.34 11.20
N GLY A 324 4.84 -23.52 12.22
CA GLY A 324 4.40 -23.59 13.63
C GLY A 324 4.00 -22.26 14.29
N PHE A 325 4.31 -21.12 13.66
CA PHE A 325 4.06 -19.77 14.21
C PHE A 325 2.85 -19.07 13.60
N ILE A 326 2.31 -19.60 12.50
CA ILE A 326 1.24 -18.96 11.74
C ILE A 326 -0.12 -19.39 12.32
N PRO A 327 -1.03 -18.44 12.64
CA PRO A 327 -2.34 -18.79 13.18
C PRO A 327 -3.14 -19.71 12.23
N PRO A 328 -3.87 -20.73 12.72
CA PRO A 328 -4.53 -21.75 11.89
C PRO A 328 -5.57 -21.18 10.89
N THR A 329 -6.07 -19.97 11.14
CA THR A 329 -6.93 -19.20 10.22
C THR A 329 -6.25 -18.71 8.94
N LYS A 330 -4.92 -18.86 8.79
CA LYS A 330 -4.17 -18.47 7.61
C LYS A 330 -3.37 -19.64 7.07
N LYS A 331 -3.52 -19.93 5.77
CA LYS A 331 -2.68 -20.92 5.09
C LYS A 331 -1.22 -20.48 5.18
N ALA A 332 -0.34 -21.35 5.69
CA ALA A 332 1.09 -21.07 5.80
C ALA A 332 1.69 -20.69 4.43
N ASP A 333 1.21 -21.36 3.38
CA ASP A 333 1.48 -21.02 1.97
C ASP A 333 1.15 -19.58 1.62
N SER A 334 0.15 -18.94 2.22
CA SER A 334 -0.24 -17.56 1.90
C SER A 334 0.68 -16.51 2.54
N ILE A 335 1.35 -16.85 3.65
CA ILE A 335 2.31 -15.97 4.37
C ILE A 335 3.72 -16.21 3.83
N ILE A 336 4.07 -17.46 3.54
CA ILE A 336 5.21 -17.81 2.71
C ILE A 336 5.03 -17.16 1.33
N LEU A 337 3.88 -17.24 0.66
CA LEU A 337 3.60 -16.46 -0.56
C LEU A 337 3.46 -14.94 -0.31
N LYS A 338 3.52 -14.43 0.93
CA LYS A 338 3.58 -12.97 1.21
C LYS A 338 5.03 -12.49 1.41
N PHE A 339 5.92 -13.34 1.93
CA PHE A 339 7.34 -13.03 2.17
C PHE A 339 8.34 -13.78 1.27
N ALA A 340 8.01 -14.98 0.77
CA ALA A 340 8.56 -15.59 -0.46
C ALA A 340 8.03 -14.92 -1.74
N LYS A 341 6.91 -14.17 -1.71
CA LYS A 341 6.69 -13.10 -2.73
C LYS A 341 7.63 -11.90 -2.54
N LYS A 342 8.42 -11.85 -1.47
CA LYS A 342 9.63 -11.01 -1.39
C LYS A 342 10.90 -11.73 -1.86
N LYS A 343 10.72 -12.91 -2.45
CA LYS A 343 11.53 -13.43 -3.56
C LYS A 343 10.87 -13.17 -4.93
N ARG A 344 9.83 -12.31 -5.03
CA ARG A 344 9.76 -11.47 -6.24
C ARG A 344 11.00 -10.62 -6.17
N LEU A 345 11.80 -10.73 -7.22
CA LEU A 345 12.91 -9.86 -7.53
C LEU A 345 12.67 -8.51 -6.83
N THR A 346 13.49 -8.18 -5.82
CA THR A 346 13.58 -6.80 -5.37
C THR A 346 13.62 -5.94 -6.63
N LYS A 347 12.98 -4.77 -6.64
CA LYS A 347 13.03 -3.87 -7.81
C LYS A 347 14.46 -3.81 -8.38
N ASN A 348 15.44 -3.84 -7.48
CA ASN A 348 16.86 -4.03 -7.73
C ASN A 348 17.23 -5.31 -8.49
N LYS A 349 16.82 -6.53 -8.09
CA LYS A 349 17.06 -7.77 -8.86
C LYS A 349 16.38 -7.78 -10.23
N PHE A 350 15.19 -7.20 -10.38
CA PHE A 350 14.49 -7.14 -11.68
C PHE A 350 15.17 -6.16 -12.62
N ILE A 351 15.60 -5.01 -12.08
CA ILE A 351 16.42 -4.03 -12.78
C ILE A 351 17.78 -4.65 -13.11
N SER A 352 18.48 -5.28 -12.17
CA SER A 352 19.76 -5.97 -12.40
C SER A 352 19.65 -7.07 -13.44
N GLY A 353 18.57 -7.87 -13.43
CA GLY A 353 18.33 -8.91 -14.44
C GLY A 353 17.97 -8.35 -15.82
N GLY A 354 17.17 -7.28 -15.87
CA GLY A 354 16.82 -6.57 -17.09
C GLY A 354 18.02 -5.82 -17.70
N CYS A 355 18.81 -5.15 -16.86
CA CYS A 355 20.06 -4.50 -17.23
C CYS A 355 21.09 -5.54 -17.69
N ALA A 356 21.29 -6.63 -16.95
CA ALA A 356 22.19 -7.71 -17.36
C ALA A 356 21.77 -8.35 -18.69
N GLY A 357 20.49 -8.66 -18.87
CA GLY A 357 19.97 -9.20 -20.13
C GLY A 357 20.13 -8.24 -21.29
N THR A 358 19.83 -6.95 -21.08
CA THR A 358 19.98 -5.90 -22.10
C THR A 358 21.45 -5.64 -22.43
N SER A 359 22.34 -5.66 -21.43
CA SER A 359 23.79 -5.50 -21.60
C SER A 359 24.41 -6.68 -22.33
N THR A 360 24.02 -7.91 -22.02
CA THR A 360 24.43 -9.11 -22.78
C THR A 360 23.92 -9.03 -24.22
N ASP A 361 22.65 -8.66 -24.40
CA ASP A 361 22.05 -8.53 -25.72
C ASP A 361 22.75 -7.44 -26.54
N LEU A 362 23.08 -6.29 -25.95
CA LEU A 362 23.85 -5.20 -26.57
C LEU A 362 25.28 -5.64 -26.92
N ALA A 363 26.00 -6.21 -25.96
CA ALA A 363 27.42 -6.55 -26.11
C ALA A 363 27.63 -7.60 -27.20
N PHE A 364 26.75 -8.60 -27.25
CA PHE A 364 26.91 -9.69 -28.20
C PHE A 364 26.01 -9.56 -29.43
N PHE A 365 25.09 -8.59 -29.53
CA PHE A 365 24.17 -8.45 -30.68
C PHE A 365 24.86 -8.62 -32.04
N PRO A 366 26.08 -8.09 -32.27
CA PRO A 366 26.82 -8.32 -33.50
C PRO A 366 27.08 -9.79 -33.83
N ILE A 367 27.34 -10.63 -32.82
CA ILE A 367 27.54 -12.07 -32.96
C ILE A 367 26.22 -12.77 -33.31
N ASP A 368 25.09 -12.37 -32.72
CA ASP A 368 23.76 -12.90 -33.10
C ASP A 368 23.41 -12.53 -34.55
N THR A 369 23.72 -11.29 -34.98
CA THR A 369 23.53 -10.87 -36.37
C THR A 369 24.44 -11.62 -37.34
N LEU A 370 25.71 -11.84 -36.97
CA LEU A 370 26.66 -12.66 -37.73
C LEU A 370 26.12 -14.09 -37.90
N LYS A 371 25.64 -14.70 -36.81
CA LYS A 371 24.99 -16.01 -36.82
C LYS A 371 23.79 -16.01 -37.77
N THR A 372 22.87 -15.06 -37.66
CA THR A 372 21.64 -15.03 -38.46
C THR A 372 21.96 -14.88 -39.95
N ARG A 373 22.96 -14.07 -40.30
CA ARG A 373 23.40 -13.86 -41.70
C ARG A 373 24.13 -15.07 -42.27
N LEU A 374 24.95 -15.77 -41.47
CA LEU A 374 25.59 -17.03 -41.87
C LEU A 374 24.57 -18.17 -42.07
N GLN A 375 23.52 -18.18 -41.25
CA GLN A 375 22.44 -19.15 -41.34
C GLN A 375 21.44 -18.84 -42.46
N ALA A 376 21.42 -17.62 -43.00
CA ALA A 376 20.55 -17.23 -44.11
C ALA A 376 21.04 -17.75 -45.47
N LYS A 377 20.13 -17.84 -46.45
CA LYS A 377 20.47 -18.30 -47.81
C LYS A 377 21.46 -17.35 -48.47
N GLY A 378 22.55 -17.89 -49.03
CA GLY A 378 23.63 -17.09 -49.64
C GLY A 378 24.72 -16.63 -48.64
N GLY A 379 24.59 -16.94 -47.35
CA GLY A 379 25.63 -16.68 -46.36
C GLY A 379 25.82 -15.20 -45.99
N PHE A 380 26.90 -14.89 -45.27
CA PHE A 380 27.08 -13.62 -44.56
C PHE A 380 27.03 -12.37 -45.46
N PHE A 381 27.80 -12.35 -46.55
CA PHE A 381 27.91 -11.19 -47.42
C PHE A 381 26.63 -10.91 -48.23
N ALA A 382 25.94 -11.95 -48.69
CA ALA A 382 24.68 -11.81 -49.42
C ALA A 382 23.55 -11.20 -48.56
N ASN A 383 23.67 -11.32 -47.23
CA ASN A 383 22.67 -10.85 -46.26
C ASN A 383 23.11 -9.58 -45.51
N GLY A 384 23.95 -8.76 -46.14
CA GLY A 384 24.32 -7.42 -45.64
C GLY A 384 25.68 -7.32 -44.95
N GLY A 385 26.47 -8.39 -44.89
CA GLY A 385 27.86 -8.37 -44.42
C GLY A 385 28.01 -7.75 -43.03
N TRP A 386 28.87 -6.76 -42.85
CA TRP A 386 29.04 -6.00 -41.60
C TRP A 386 28.09 -4.79 -41.46
N HIS A 387 27.29 -4.49 -42.49
CA HIS A 387 26.46 -3.30 -42.47
C HIS A 387 25.22 -3.48 -41.57
N GLY A 388 25.01 -2.54 -40.64
CA GLY A 388 23.83 -2.55 -39.78
C GLY A 388 23.76 -3.77 -38.84
N ILE A 389 24.87 -4.15 -38.22
CA ILE A 389 24.98 -5.29 -37.29
C ILE A 389 24.04 -5.19 -36.06
N TYR A 390 23.56 -4.00 -35.71
CA TYR A 390 22.58 -3.77 -34.64
C TYR A 390 21.10 -3.72 -35.10
N LYS A 391 20.85 -3.93 -36.40
CA LYS A 391 19.48 -3.90 -36.95
C LYS A 391 18.65 -5.04 -36.38
N GLY A 392 17.58 -4.69 -35.65
CA GLY A 392 16.67 -5.64 -35.00
C GLY A 392 16.81 -5.75 -33.48
N LEU A 393 17.77 -5.02 -32.88
CA LEU A 393 17.98 -5.03 -31.42
C LEU A 393 16.72 -4.64 -30.64
N GLY A 394 16.00 -3.62 -31.09
CA GLY A 394 14.78 -3.14 -30.41
C GLY A 394 13.71 -4.22 -30.21
N SER A 395 13.54 -5.16 -31.16
CA SER A 395 12.55 -6.23 -30.99
C SER A 395 13.04 -7.31 -30.02
N ALA A 396 14.35 -7.54 -29.92
CA ALA A 396 14.94 -8.43 -28.93
C ALA A 396 14.73 -7.90 -27.51
N VAL A 397 15.09 -6.63 -27.28
CA VAL A 397 14.98 -5.97 -25.96
C VAL A 397 13.54 -5.92 -25.46
N VAL A 398 12.59 -5.58 -26.34
CA VAL A 398 11.15 -5.50 -25.96
C VAL A 398 10.59 -6.87 -25.54
N ALA A 399 11.05 -7.96 -26.15
CA ALA A 399 10.56 -9.30 -25.85
C ALA A 399 11.24 -9.95 -24.64
N LEU A 400 12.39 -9.43 -24.20
CA LEU A 400 13.24 -10.07 -23.20
C LEU A 400 12.55 -10.24 -21.84
N ALA A 401 12.05 -9.14 -21.25
CA ALA A 401 11.42 -9.18 -19.93
C ALA A 401 10.09 -9.96 -19.90
N PRO A 402 9.16 -9.80 -20.87
CA PRO A 402 7.91 -10.58 -20.86
C PRO A 402 8.14 -12.07 -21.16
N SER A 403 9.11 -12.41 -22.03
CA SER A 403 9.49 -13.81 -22.31
C SER A 403 10.05 -14.50 -21.07
N ALA A 404 10.99 -13.85 -20.35
CA ALA A 404 11.54 -14.38 -19.11
C ALA A 404 10.46 -14.53 -18.02
N SER A 405 9.54 -13.57 -17.94
CA SER A 405 8.42 -13.62 -16.99
C SER A 405 7.51 -14.83 -17.24
N LEU A 406 7.14 -15.09 -18.50
CA LEU A 406 6.35 -16.26 -18.87
C LEU A 406 7.08 -17.57 -18.59
N PHE A 407 8.38 -17.65 -18.92
CA PHE A 407 9.21 -18.81 -18.62
C PHE A 407 9.17 -19.17 -17.13
N PHE A 408 9.52 -18.24 -16.24
CA PHE A 408 9.64 -18.52 -14.81
C PHE A 408 8.29 -18.82 -14.16
N VAL A 409 7.22 -18.12 -14.54
CA VAL A 409 5.87 -18.39 -14.00
C VAL A 409 5.43 -19.80 -14.36
N THR A 410 5.60 -20.21 -15.61
CA THR A 410 5.22 -21.56 -16.07
C THR A 410 6.13 -22.62 -15.45
N TYR A 411 7.43 -22.38 -15.38
CA TYR A 411 8.42 -23.25 -14.77
C TYR A 411 8.10 -23.55 -13.30
N ASP A 412 7.93 -22.52 -12.48
CA ASP A 412 7.71 -22.68 -11.04
C ASP A 412 6.37 -23.38 -10.76
N THR A 413 5.33 -23.06 -11.53
CA THR A 413 4.01 -23.69 -11.40
C THR A 413 4.06 -25.19 -11.70
N LEU A 414 4.70 -25.58 -12.82
CA LEU A 414 4.81 -26.99 -13.20
C LEU A 414 5.76 -27.77 -12.30
N LYS A 415 6.88 -27.17 -11.90
CA LYS A 415 7.82 -27.79 -10.96
C LYS A 415 7.14 -28.12 -9.64
N THR A 416 6.41 -27.17 -9.07
CA THR A 416 5.70 -27.36 -7.78
C THR A 416 4.64 -28.46 -7.89
N THR A 417 3.94 -28.53 -9.03
CA THR A 417 2.86 -29.53 -9.24
C THR A 417 3.40 -30.93 -9.54
N THR A 418 4.65 -31.06 -9.98
CA THR A 418 5.26 -32.34 -10.40
C THR A 418 6.35 -32.86 -9.46
N LYS A 419 6.79 -32.08 -8.46
CA LYS A 419 7.85 -32.44 -7.50
C LYS A 419 7.58 -33.78 -6.80
N ASP A 420 6.32 -34.06 -6.45
CA ASP A 420 5.94 -35.26 -5.70
C ASP A 420 5.58 -36.46 -6.60
N LYS A 421 5.59 -36.27 -7.93
CA LYS A 421 5.10 -37.26 -8.91
C LYS A 421 6.19 -37.80 -9.84
N LEU A 422 7.31 -37.10 -9.97
CA LEU A 422 8.39 -37.44 -10.89
C LEU A 422 9.74 -37.31 -10.20
N PRO A 423 10.76 -38.10 -10.62
CA PRO A 423 12.14 -37.88 -10.19
C PRO A 423 12.58 -36.43 -10.44
N GLN A 424 13.39 -35.87 -9.54
CA GLN A 424 13.78 -34.46 -9.54
C GLN A 424 14.23 -33.96 -10.93
N THR A 425 15.17 -34.67 -11.56
CA THR A 425 15.68 -34.33 -12.90
C THR A 425 14.57 -34.30 -13.97
N ALA A 426 13.65 -35.28 -13.92
CA ALA A 426 12.54 -35.35 -14.87
C ALA A 426 11.53 -34.22 -14.66
N SER A 427 11.21 -33.88 -13.41
CA SER A 427 10.35 -32.74 -13.07
C SER A 427 10.95 -31.42 -13.58
N HIS A 428 12.25 -31.20 -13.37
CA HIS A 428 12.95 -30.01 -13.85
C HIS A 428 12.98 -29.91 -15.38
N MET A 429 13.20 -31.02 -16.09
CA MET A 429 13.19 -31.05 -17.56
C MET A 429 11.81 -30.76 -18.13
N LEU A 430 10.75 -31.32 -17.53
CA LEU A 430 9.36 -31.08 -17.93
C LEU A 430 8.94 -29.63 -17.69
N ALA A 431 9.24 -29.09 -16.51
CA ALA A 431 8.96 -27.72 -16.15
C ALA A 431 9.70 -26.72 -17.06
N ALA A 432 10.99 -26.96 -17.34
CA ALA A 432 11.79 -26.11 -18.22
C ALA A 432 11.25 -26.14 -19.67
N SER A 433 10.91 -27.31 -20.19
CA SER A 433 10.34 -27.46 -21.53
C SER A 433 9.00 -26.75 -21.67
N ALA A 434 8.12 -26.86 -20.66
CA ALA A 434 6.85 -26.14 -20.64
C ALA A 434 7.04 -24.62 -20.53
N GLY A 435 8.02 -24.17 -19.72
CA GLY A 435 8.43 -22.78 -19.62
C GLY A 435 8.89 -22.21 -20.96
N GLU A 436 9.72 -22.94 -21.71
CA GLU A 436 10.18 -22.53 -23.04
C GLU A 436 9.03 -22.38 -24.04
N ILE A 437 8.04 -23.27 -24.01
CA ILE A 437 6.85 -23.18 -24.87
C ILE A 437 6.05 -21.92 -24.53
N ALA A 438 5.86 -21.61 -23.24
CA ALA A 438 5.17 -20.40 -22.82
C ALA A 438 5.93 -19.13 -23.25
N ALA A 439 7.25 -19.11 -23.06
CA ALA A 439 8.11 -18.02 -23.49
C ALA A 439 8.05 -17.77 -25.01
N CYS A 440 7.89 -18.83 -25.81
CA CYS A 440 7.75 -18.71 -27.26
C CYS A 440 6.56 -17.83 -27.68
N LEU A 441 5.50 -17.68 -26.86
CA LEU A 441 4.34 -16.85 -27.18
C LEU A 441 4.73 -15.39 -27.47
N VAL A 442 5.70 -14.86 -26.72
CA VAL A 442 6.22 -13.51 -26.92
C VAL A 442 7.46 -13.51 -27.81
N ARG A 443 8.32 -14.51 -27.65
CA ARG A 443 9.62 -14.55 -28.33
C ARG A 443 9.50 -14.75 -29.83
N VAL A 444 8.61 -15.62 -30.31
CA VAL A 444 8.52 -15.95 -31.76
C VAL A 444 8.14 -14.73 -32.61
N PRO A 445 7.12 -13.92 -32.27
CA PRO A 445 6.80 -12.68 -32.99
C PRO A 445 7.95 -11.66 -33.02
N ALA A 446 8.70 -11.55 -31.93
CA ALA A 446 9.85 -10.65 -31.87
C ALA A 446 11.04 -11.17 -32.68
N GLU A 447 11.25 -12.49 -32.68
CA GLU A 447 12.37 -13.12 -33.35
C GLU A 447 12.22 -13.12 -34.87
N ILE A 448 11.00 -13.28 -35.41
CA ILE A 448 10.79 -13.15 -36.86
C ILE A 448 11.04 -11.72 -37.35
N VAL A 449 10.62 -10.70 -36.59
CA VAL A 449 10.91 -9.29 -36.92
C VAL A 449 12.42 -9.02 -36.83
N LYS A 450 13.08 -9.54 -35.79
CA LYS A 450 14.54 -9.44 -35.61
C LYS A 450 15.29 -10.07 -36.78
N GLN A 451 15.04 -11.34 -37.09
CA GLN A 451 15.80 -12.09 -38.09
C GLN A 451 15.64 -11.51 -39.49
N ARG A 452 14.42 -11.13 -39.88
CA ARG A 452 14.17 -10.48 -41.18
C ARG A 452 14.92 -9.14 -41.29
N THR A 453 14.95 -8.37 -40.20
CA THR A 453 15.67 -7.10 -40.13
C THR A 453 17.19 -7.30 -40.17
N GLN A 454 17.72 -8.32 -39.47
CA GLN A 454 19.14 -8.70 -39.49
C GLN A 454 19.61 -9.16 -40.88
N ALA A 455 18.79 -9.97 -41.57
CA ALA A 455 19.07 -10.48 -42.92
C ALA A 455 18.81 -9.44 -44.03
N GLY A 456 18.44 -8.20 -43.69
CA GLY A 456 18.25 -7.13 -44.67
C GLY A 456 16.98 -7.25 -45.52
N HIS A 457 15.97 -8.02 -45.07
CA HIS A 457 14.70 -8.13 -45.78
C HIS A 457 13.98 -6.78 -45.80
N LYS A 458 13.56 -6.37 -46.99
CA LYS A 458 12.81 -5.14 -47.22
C LYS A 458 11.36 -5.33 -46.79
N GLY A 459 10.93 -4.53 -45.81
CA GLY A 459 9.54 -4.45 -45.37
C GLY A 459 8.72 -3.47 -46.20
N VAL A 460 7.66 -2.90 -45.61
CA VAL A 460 6.82 -1.89 -46.27
C VAL A 460 7.66 -0.65 -46.60
N GLY A 461 7.53 -0.14 -47.84
CA GLY A 461 8.31 1.03 -48.30
C GLY A 461 9.74 0.70 -48.73
N GLY A 462 10.12 -0.58 -48.87
CA GLY A 462 11.44 -0.97 -49.37
C GLY A 462 12.58 -0.87 -48.36
N GLN A 463 12.28 -0.54 -47.10
CA GLN A 463 13.27 -0.37 -46.04
C GLN A 463 13.46 -1.66 -45.22
N ALA A 464 14.70 -1.94 -44.83
CA ALA A 464 15.05 -3.05 -43.93
C ALA A 464 15.10 -2.58 -42.46
N THR A 465 14.00 -1.99 -41.98
CA THR A 465 13.84 -1.53 -40.59
C THR A 465 12.89 -2.43 -39.81
N LEU A 466 12.98 -2.37 -38.48
CA LEU A 466 12.11 -3.12 -37.57
C LEU A 466 10.64 -2.83 -37.82
N TRP A 467 10.27 -1.55 -37.87
CA TRP A 467 8.89 -1.11 -38.10
C TRP A 467 8.37 -1.49 -39.49
N ALA A 468 9.22 -1.39 -40.53
CA ALA A 468 8.83 -1.79 -41.88
C ALA A 468 8.56 -3.30 -41.98
N ASN A 469 9.36 -4.13 -41.31
CA ASN A 469 9.17 -5.59 -41.29
C ASN A 469 7.97 -6.02 -40.42
N LEU A 470 7.76 -5.38 -39.27
CA LEU A 470 6.57 -5.61 -38.44
C LEU A 470 5.29 -5.26 -39.21
N LYS A 471 5.25 -4.07 -39.84
CA LYS A 471 4.12 -3.64 -40.67
C LYS A 471 3.90 -4.58 -41.86
N TYR A 472 4.97 -5.08 -42.47
CA TYR A 472 4.89 -6.04 -43.58
C TYR A 472 4.18 -7.34 -43.16
N LEU A 473 4.50 -7.86 -41.97
CA LEU A 473 3.86 -9.06 -41.41
C LEU A 473 2.40 -8.78 -41.02
N LEU A 474 2.12 -7.62 -40.42
CA LEU A 474 0.76 -7.22 -40.02
C LEU A 474 -0.19 -7.02 -41.20
N MET A 475 0.30 -6.44 -42.30
CA MET A 475 -0.47 -6.21 -43.53
C MET A 475 -0.77 -7.48 -44.32
N ASN A 476 -0.28 -8.65 -43.87
CA ASN A 476 -0.54 -9.94 -44.49
C ASN A 476 -0.28 -9.97 -46.01
N LYS A 477 0.77 -9.29 -46.50
CA LYS A 477 1.05 -9.21 -47.95
C LYS A 477 1.34 -10.57 -48.61
N LEU A 478 1.64 -11.61 -47.82
CA LEU A 478 1.87 -12.98 -48.26
C LEU A 478 0.58 -13.82 -48.32
N GLY A 479 -0.57 -13.31 -47.87
CA GLY A 479 -1.85 -14.02 -47.90
C GLY A 479 -2.03 -15.13 -46.85
N GLU A 480 -1.09 -15.30 -45.92
CA GLU A 480 -1.08 -16.40 -44.94
C GLU A 480 -1.94 -16.15 -43.67
N GLY A 481 -2.35 -14.91 -43.42
CA GLY A 481 -3.05 -14.42 -42.24
C GLY A 481 -2.10 -13.75 -41.23
N THR A 482 -2.49 -12.62 -40.62
CA THR A 482 -1.63 -11.82 -39.72
C THR A 482 -1.08 -12.61 -38.53
N PHE A 483 -1.92 -13.41 -37.86
CA PHE A 483 -1.48 -14.25 -36.74
C PHE A 483 -0.50 -15.33 -37.21
N ARG A 484 -0.80 -16.00 -38.33
CA ARG A 484 0.05 -17.06 -38.88
C ARG A 484 1.39 -16.52 -39.38
N GLY A 485 1.42 -15.29 -39.89
CA GLY A 485 2.65 -14.60 -40.30
C GLY A 485 3.55 -14.23 -39.12
N LEU A 486 2.99 -13.72 -38.02
CA LEU A 486 3.77 -13.38 -36.81
C LEU A 486 4.32 -14.61 -36.08
N TYR A 487 3.61 -15.72 -36.10
CA TYR A 487 4.02 -16.99 -35.46
C TYR A 487 4.71 -17.96 -36.42
N ARG A 488 5.18 -17.47 -37.58
CA ARG A 488 5.91 -18.27 -38.54
C ARG A 488 7.25 -18.70 -37.93
N GLY A 489 7.47 -20.02 -37.89
CA GLY A 489 8.61 -20.62 -37.19
C GLY A 489 8.33 -21.04 -35.75
N TRP A 490 7.07 -21.00 -35.29
CA TRP A 490 6.66 -21.53 -33.97
C TRP A 490 7.13 -22.97 -33.73
N ASN A 491 6.73 -23.90 -34.60
CA ASN A 491 7.07 -25.31 -34.46
C ASN A 491 8.59 -25.55 -34.50
N SER A 492 9.32 -24.90 -35.42
CA SER A 492 10.78 -25.05 -35.51
C SER A 492 11.51 -24.42 -34.33
N THR A 493 10.94 -23.39 -33.71
CA THR A 493 11.47 -22.81 -32.46
C THR A 493 11.32 -23.79 -31.32
N ILE A 494 10.13 -24.35 -31.10
CA ILE A 494 9.91 -25.35 -30.04
C ILE A 494 10.79 -26.58 -30.24
N MET A 495 10.90 -27.07 -31.48
CA MET A 495 11.77 -28.20 -31.83
C MET A 495 13.24 -27.93 -31.51
N ARG A 496 13.70 -26.67 -31.49
CA ARG A 496 15.06 -26.29 -31.08
C ARG A 496 15.17 -26.19 -29.55
N GLU A 497 14.22 -25.52 -28.90
CA GLU A 497 14.29 -25.17 -27.48
C GLU A 497 14.17 -26.38 -26.54
N ILE A 498 13.29 -27.33 -26.86
CA ILE A 498 13.10 -28.50 -26.01
C ILE A 498 14.39 -29.36 -25.96
N PRO A 499 15.00 -29.76 -27.09
CA PRO A 499 16.29 -30.46 -27.07
C PRO A 499 17.42 -29.66 -26.44
N PHE A 500 17.46 -28.34 -26.66
CA PHE A 500 18.48 -27.48 -26.04
C PHE A 500 18.41 -27.57 -24.51
N THR A 501 17.20 -27.42 -23.96
CA THR A 501 16.91 -27.51 -22.53
C THR A 501 17.22 -28.88 -21.95
N MET A 502 16.81 -29.95 -22.66
CA MET A 502 17.04 -31.33 -22.23
C MET A 502 18.51 -31.73 -22.23
N ILE A 503 19.37 -31.05 -22.99
CA ILE A 503 20.82 -31.26 -22.98
C ILE A 503 21.48 -30.38 -21.92
N GLN A 504 21.12 -29.09 -21.86
CA GLN A 504 21.79 -28.10 -21.03
C GLN A 504 21.65 -28.42 -19.54
N PHE A 505 20.44 -28.70 -19.04
CA PHE A 505 20.21 -28.84 -17.60
C PHE A 505 20.86 -30.10 -17.01
N PRO A 506 20.68 -31.32 -17.57
CA PRO A 506 21.36 -32.50 -17.05
C PRO A 506 22.89 -32.40 -17.12
N LEU A 507 23.42 -31.80 -18.19
CA LEU A 507 24.86 -31.60 -18.33
C LEU A 507 25.40 -30.59 -17.31
N TYR A 508 24.66 -29.50 -17.07
CA TYR A 508 25.00 -28.52 -16.04
C TYR A 508 25.06 -29.15 -14.64
N GLU A 509 24.04 -29.93 -14.26
CA GLU A 509 24.01 -30.61 -12.97
C GLU A 509 25.13 -31.64 -12.84
N LYS A 510 25.43 -32.39 -13.92
CA LYS A 510 26.53 -33.37 -13.89
C LYS A 510 27.90 -32.70 -13.76
N LEU A 511 28.13 -31.59 -14.48
CA LEU A 511 29.37 -30.81 -14.36
C LEU A 511 29.51 -30.21 -12.96
N LYS A 512 28.41 -29.73 -12.38
CA LYS A 512 28.37 -29.23 -11.01
C LYS A 512 28.67 -30.33 -9.99
N GLN A 513 28.08 -31.52 -10.14
CA GLN A 513 28.35 -32.65 -9.24
C GLN A 513 29.84 -33.05 -9.27
N LEU A 514 30.40 -33.24 -10.47
CA LEU A 514 31.81 -33.61 -10.65
C LEU A 514 32.77 -32.58 -10.05
N TRP A 515 32.43 -31.30 -10.16
CA TRP A 515 33.24 -30.23 -9.56
C TRP A 515 33.10 -30.19 -8.03
N SER A 516 31.91 -30.45 -7.50
CA SER A 516 31.65 -30.46 -6.06
C SER A 516 32.37 -31.61 -5.36
N GLU A 517 32.43 -32.78 -6.02
CA GLU A 517 33.18 -33.96 -5.57
C GLU A 517 34.69 -33.70 -5.60
N TYR A 518 35.18 -32.84 -6.51
CA TYR A 518 36.59 -32.46 -6.60
C TYR A 518 37.03 -31.45 -5.52
N ASP A 519 36.20 -30.45 -5.20
CA ASP A 519 36.53 -29.37 -4.24
C ASP A 519 36.11 -29.67 -2.79
N ASN A 520 35.32 -30.73 -2.53
CA ASN A 520 34.79 -31.11 -1.21
C ASN A 520 34.09 -29.95 -0.45
N GLN A 521 33.55 -28.98 -1.19
CA GLN A 521 32.86 -27.77 -0.71
C GLN A 521 31.72 -27.39 -1.66
N SER A 522 30.81 -26.51 -1.21
CA SER A 522 29.76 -25.95 -2.06
C SER A 522 30.36 -25.02 -3.14
N ILE A 523 29.90 -25.19 -4.38
CA ILE A 523 30.49 -24.52 -5.55
C ILE A 523 30.21 -23.01 -5.55
N SER A 524 31.27 -22.21 -5.66
CA SER A 524 31.19 -20.75 -5.82
C SER A 524 30.40 -20.33 -7.07
N LEU A 525 29.80 -19.15 -7.06
CA LEU A 525 28.95 -18.63 -8.14
C LEU A 525 29.65 -18.59 -9.51
N LEU A 526 30.93 -18.24 -9.55
CA LEU A 526 31.73 -18.13 -10.78
C LEU A 526 32.03 -19.50 -11.40
N LYS A 527 32.32 -20.50 -10.58
CA LYS A 527 32.48 -21.90 -11.01
C LYS A 527 31.15 -22.47 -11.54
N GLY A 528 30.03 -22.14 -10.89
CA GLY A 528 28.69 -22.48 -11.38
C GLY A 528 28.38 -21.86 -12.75
N ALA A 529 28.70 -20.58 -12.95
CA ALA A 529 28.52 -19.91 -14.23
C ALA A 529 29.39 -20.52 -15.35
N LEU A 530 30.60 -20.98 -15.02
CA LEU A 530 31.46 -21.71 -15.96
C LEU A 530 30.86 -23.06 -16.37
N CYS A 531 30.34 -23.84 -15.42
CA CYS A 531 29.60 -25.07 -15.72
C CYS A 531 28.38 -24.79 -16.61
N GLY A 532 27.64 -23.71 -16.34
CA GLY A 532 26.50 -23.29 -17.16
C GLY A 532 26.89 -22.87 -18.58
N SER A 533 28.02 -22.18 -18.72
CA SER A 533 28.57 -21.72 -20.00
C SER A 533 29.05 -22.88 -20.87
N ILE A 534 29.67 -23.89 -20.27
CA ILE A 534 30.08 -25.13 -20.96
C ILE A 534 28.85 -25.93 -21.36
N ALA A 535 27.90 -26.16 -20.45
CA ALA A 535 26.68 -26.91 -20.74
C ALA A 535 25.83 -26.23 -21.83
N GLY A 536 25.69 -24.90 -21.77
CA GLY A 536 25.01 -24.10 -22.78
C GLY A 536 25.72 -24.14 -24.14
N GLY A 537 27.05 -24.06 -24.15
CA GLY A 537 27.85 -24.18 -25.37
C GLY A 537 27.69 -25.55 -26.06
N VAL A 538 27.71 -26.64 -25.30
CA VAL A 538 27.48 -27.99 -25.83
C VAL A 538 26.06 -28.15 -26.36
N ALA A 539 25.05 -27.70 -25.61
CA ALA A 539 23.66 -27.71 -26.06
C ALA A 539 23.45 -26.86 -27.33
N ALA A 540 24.13 -25.73 -27.41
CA ALA A 540 24.13 -24.85 -28.59
C ALA A 540 24.76 -25.55 -29.79
N ALA A 541 25.91 -26.19 -29.65
CA ALA A 541 26.52 -26.95 -30.73
C ALA A 541 25.57 -28.05 -31.24
N ALA A 542 25.04 -28.87 -30.32
CA ALA A 542 24.17 -30.00 -30.64
C ALA A 542 22.86 -29.61 -31.35
N THR A 543 22.28 -28.47 -30.99
CA THR A 543 21.01 -28.01 -31.57
C THR A 543 21.16 -27.09 -32.78
N THR A 544 22.38 -26.84 -33.26
CA THR A 544 22.62 -25.90 -34.39
C THR A 544 21.89 -26.29 -35.67
N PRO A 545 21.80 -27.57 -36.05
CA PRO A 545 21.00 -27.98 -37.20
C PRO A 545 19.54 -27.50 -37.15
N LEU A 546 18.92 -27.55 -35.96
CA LEU A 546 17.54 -27.14 -35.75
C LEU A 546 17.39 -25.61 -35.81
N ASP A 547 18.40 -24.88 -35.33
CA ASP A 547 18.45 -23.42 -35.41
C ASP A 547 18.59 -22.91 -36.85
N VAL A 548 19.42 -23.58 -37.68
CA VAL A 548 19.54 -23.26 -39.11
C VAL A 548 18.19 -23.43 -39.81
N VAL A 549 17.51 -24.56 -39.58
CA VAL A 549 16.19 -24.83 -40.16
C VAL A 549 15.16 -23.77 -39.73
N LYS A 550 15.16 -23.39 -38.45
CA LYS A 550 14.30 -22.31 -37.95
C LYS A 550 14.56 -21.00 -38.68
N THR A 551 15.82 -20.56 -38.77
CA THR A 551 16.20 -19.31 -39.42
C THR A 551 15.79 -19.31 -40.90
N ARG A 552 15.97 -20.43 -41.60
CA ARG A 552 15.53 -20.58 -43.00
C ARG A 552 14.02 -20.50 -43.17
N ILE A 553 13.23 -21.04 -42.23
CA ILE A 553 11.75 -20.93 -42.26
C ILE A 553 11.29 -19.49 -42.06
N MET A 554 11.88 -18.78 -41.09
CA MET A 554 11.52 -17.39 -40.74
C MET A 554 11.90 -16.39 -41.85
N LEU A 555 12.98 -16.68 -42.59
CA LEU A 555 13.46 -15.85 -43.70
C LEU A 555 12.85 -16.23 -45.05
N ASN A 556 12.30 -17.43 -45.24
CA ASN A 556 11.75 -17.80 -46.54
C ASN A 556 10.60 -16.85 -46.95
N LYS A 557 10.48 -16.54 -48.25
CA LYS A 557 9.40 -15.69 -48.78
C LYS A 557 8.07 -16.42 -48.78
N GLU A 558 8.09 -17.74 -48.99
CA GLU A 558 6.91 -18.60 -49.06
C GLU A 558 6.90 -19.61 -47.91
N ARG A 559 5.73 -20.04 -47.48
CA ARG A 559 5.61 -21.08 -46.46
C ARG A 559 6.05 -22.43 -47.01
N VAL A 560 7.10 -22.98 -46.42
CA VAL A 560 7.63 -24.30 -46.76
C VAL A 560 7.58 -25.19 -45.53
N GLY A 561 7.17 -26.45 -45.71
CA GLY A 561 7.21 -27.45 -44.64
C GLY A 561 8.64 -27.77 -44.23
N VAL A 562 8.86 -28.12 -42.95
CA VAL A 562 10.19 -28.41 -42.38
C VAL A 562 10.93 -29.46 -43.21
N PHE A 563 10.27 -30.58 -43.52
CA PHE A 563 10.86 -31.69 -44.28
C PHE A 563 11.24 -31.29 -45.71
N THR A 564 10.38 -30.54 -46.40
CA THR A 564 10.64 -30.04 -47.76
C THR A 564 11.84 -29.10 -47.76
N LEU A 565 11.93 -28.21 -46.78
CA LEU A 565 13.03 -27.26 -46.65
C LEU A 565 14.36 -27.97 -46.34
N VAL A 566 14.37 -28.96 -45.44
CA VAL A 566 15.56 -29.76 -45.11
C VAL A 566 16.07 -30.49 -46.34
N ARG A 567 15.17 -31.12 -47.12
CA ARG A 567 15.52 -31.79 -48.38
C ARG A 567 16.11 -30.82 -49.40
N GLN A 568 15.52 -29.62 -49.52
CA GLN A 568 16.01 -28.56 -50.41
C GLN A 568 17.40 -28.08 -49.99
N MET A 569 17.63 -27.83 -48.70
CA MET A 569 18.93 -27.42 -48.17
C MET A 569 20.02 -28.48 -48.40
N LEU A 570 19.71 -29.76 -48.19
CA LEU A 570 20.64 -30.86 -48.44
C LEU A 570 21.01 -30.95 -49.93
N HIS A 571 20.05 -30.73 -50.82
CA HIS A 571 20.27 -30.80 -52.26
C HIS A 571 21.01 -29.56 -52.81
N GLU A 572 20.70 -28.37 -52.31
CA GLU A 572 21.24 -27.10 -52.84
C GLU A 572 22.59 -26.70 -52.19
N GLU A 573 22.79 -26.96 -50.90
CA GLU A 573 23.93 -26.43 -50.12
C GLU A 573 24.74 -27.53 -49.41
N GLY A 574 24.28 -28.79 -49.47
CA GLY A 574 24.93 -29.95 -48.85
C GLY A 574 24.77 -30.02 -47.33
N ALA A 575 25.24 -31.12 -46.72
CA ALA A 575 25.05 -31.36 -45.28
C ALA A 575 25.81 -30.40 -44.36
N LYS A 576 26.87 -29.73 -44.84
CA LYS A 576 27.66 -28.78 -44.04
C LYS A 576 26.86 -27.53 -43.66
N VAL A 577 25.80 -27.20 -44.41
CA VAL A 577 24.96 -26.01 -44.14
C VAL A 577 24.31 -26.06 -42.75
N PHE A 578 24.03 -27.24 -42.21
CA PHE A 578 23.41 -27.42 -40.90
C PHE A 578 24.32 -27.04 -39.72
N LEU A 579 25.61 -26.85 -39.97
CA LEU A 579 26.58 -26.35 -38.99
C LEU A 579 26.89 -24.86 -39.19
N SER A 580 26.21 -24.18 -40.11
CA SER A 580 26.42 -22.76 -40.38
C SER A 580 26.10 -21.92 -39.15
N GLY A 581 27.06 -21.10 -38.72
CA GLY A 581 26.91 -20.25 -37.55
C GLY A 581 27.11 -20.96 -36.21
N VAL A 582 27.56 -22.23 -36.18
CA VAL A 582 27.83 -22.96 -34.93
C VAL A 582 28.80 -22.21 -34.01
N GLY A 583 29.90 -21.69 -34.55
CA GLY A 583 30.90 -20.93 -33.80
C GLY A 583 30.35 -19.65 -33.15
N PRO A 584 29.73 -18.73 -33.93
CA PRO A 584 29.06 -17.57 -33.37
C PRO A 584 27.96 -17.93 -32.34
N ARG A 585 27.22 -19.02 -32.57
CA ARG A 585 26.14 -19.45 -31.66
C ARG A 585 26.68 -19.98 -30.33
N THR A 586 27.70 -20.82 -30.34
CA THR A 586 28.35 -21.30 -29.11
C THR A 586 29.07 -20.17 -28.39
N ALA A 587 29.77 -19.30 -29.12
CA ALA A 587 30.43 -18.12 -28.54
C ALA A 587 29.43 -17.19 -27.84
N TRP A 588 28.30 -16.88 -28.48
CA TRP A 588 27.23 -16.10 -27.87
C TRP A 588 26.73 -16.73 -26.56
N ILE A 589 26.38 -18.02 -26.59
CA ILE A 589 25.74 -18.68 -25.45
C ILE A 589 26.73 -18.89 -24.30
N SER A 590 28.00 -19.21 -24.60
CA SER A 590 29.03 -19.43 -23.59
C SER A 590 29.58 -18.12 -23.02
N ALA A 591 29.80 -17.08 -23.83
CA ALA A 591 30.34 -15.81 -23.34
C ALA A 591 29.25 -14.91 -22.71
N GLY A 592 28.00 -15.04 -23.18
CA GLY A 592 26.86 -14.29 -22.66
C GLY A 592 26.58 -14.54 -21.17
N GLY A 593 26.86 -15.76 -20.67
CA GLY A 593 26.68 -16.11 -19.27
C GLY A 593 27.61 -15.33 -18.31
N ALA A 594 28.85 -15.06 -18.73
CA ALA A 594 29.82 -14.31 -17.93
C ALA A 594 29.48 -12.82 -17.84
N ILE A 595 29.09 -12.20 -18.96
CA ILE A 595 28.64 -10.79 -18.99
C ILE A 595 27.33 -10.62 -18.23
N PHE A 596 26.40 -11.56 -18.38
CA PHE A 596 25.14 -11.53 -17.65
C PHE A 596 25.37 -11.54 -16.14
N LEU A 597 26.25 -12.42 -15.64
CA LEU A 597 26.57 -12.47 -14.22
C LEU A 597 27.31 -11.22 -13.75
N GLY A 598 28.34 -10.76 -14.48
CA GLY A 598 29.10 -9.57 -14.11
C GLY A 598 28.26 -8.29 -14.09
N CYS A 599 27.40 -8.08 -15.10
CA CYS A 599 26.47 -6.96 -15.12
C CYS A 599 25.39 -7.07 -14.04
N TYR A 600 24.90 -8.29 -13.77
CA TYR A 600 23.93 -8.53 -12.70
C TYR A 600 24.53 -8.21 -11.34
N GLU A 601 25.73 -8.71 -11.04
CA GLU A 601 26.45 -8.48 -9.78
C GLU A 601 26.84 -7.02 -9.59
N LEU A 602 27.36 -6.34 -10.62
CA LEU A 602 27.70 -4.93 -10.56
C LEU A 602 26.46 -4.08 -10.26
N THR A 603 25.39 -4.27 -11.04
CA THR A 603 24.15 -3.50 -10.88
C THR A 603 23.49 -3.81 -9.53
N HIS A 604 23.53 -5.07 -9.08
CA HIS A 604 23.01 -5.46 -7.78
C HIS A 604 23.84 -4.91 -6.62
N SER A 605 25.18 -4.84 -6.76
CA SER A 605 26.07 -4.32 -5.72
C SER A 605 25.90 -2.82 -5.54
N VAL A 606 25.89 -2.05 -6.64
CA VAL A 606 25.63 -0.60 -6.63
C VAL A 606 24.27 -0.29 -6.00
N LEU A 607 23.22 -1.05 -6.36
CA LEU A 607 21.88 -0.85 -5.81
C LEU A 607 21.75 -1.28 -4.34
N ASP A 608 22.53 -2.24 -3.86
CA ASP A 608 22.55 -2.65 -2.45
C ASP A 608 23.41 -1.72 -1.59
N GLU A 609 24.50 -1.18 -2.15
CA GLU A 609 25.37 -0.18 -1.50
C GLU A 609 24.62 1.14 -1.29
N TYR A 610 23.88 1.61 -2.29
CA TYR A 610 22.97 2.74 -2.18
C TYR A 610 21.92 2.57 -1.07
N VAL A 611 21.40 1.34 -0.88
CA VAL A 611 20.43 1.02 0.18
C VAL A 611 21.08 0.89 1.55
N LYS A 612 22.37 0.52 1.62
CA LYS A 612 23.14 0.47 2.87
C LYS A 612 23.55 1.87 3.33
N GLU A 613 24.02 2.73 2.43
CA GLU A 613 24.35 4.13 2.74
C GLU A 613 23.12 4.90 3.19
N SER A 614 21.98 4.71 2.51
CA SER A 614 20.69 5.27 2.91
C SER A 614 20.25 4.87 4.33
N LYS A 615 20.63 3.67 4.82
CA LYS A 615 20.32 3.21 6.18
C LYS A 615 21.38 3.56 7.22
N ALA A 616 22.64 3.68 6.81
CA ALA A 616 23.73 4.11 7.68
C ALA A 616 23.56 5.59 8.10
N LEU A 617 23.01 6.41 7.20
CA LEU A 617 22.63 7.80 7.47
C LEU A 617 21.45 7.93 8.46
N GLU A 618 20.51 6.98 8.47
CA GLU A 618 19.39 6.95 9.42
C GLU A 618 19.78 6.43 10.82
N GLY A 619 20.88 5.69 10.96
CA GLY A 619 21.28 5.02 12.20
C GLY A 619 22.27 5.78 13.10
N SER A 620 22.91 6.84 12.62
CA SER A 620 23.97 7.54 13.37
C SER A 620 23.44 8.68 14.25
N GLY A 621 22.55 8.36 15.20
CA GLY A 621 22.13 9.24 16.29
C GLY A 621 23.19 9.41 17.39
N THR A 622 24.42 9.79 17.05
CA THR A 622 25.54 9.89 18.00
C THR A 622 26.17 11.29 18.07
N ILE A 623 25.36 12.34 18.22
CA ILE A 623 25.82 13.65 18.70
C ILE A 623 24.85 14.21 19.77
N ALA A 624 24.45 13.37 20.74
CA ALA A 624 23.60 13.79 21.86
C ALA A 624 24.21 13.48 23.24
N ARG A 625 25.46 13.01 23.32
CA ARG A 625 26.10 12.61 24.59
C ARG A 625 27.28 13.47 25.05
N ALA A 626 27.65 14.51 24.31
CA ALA A 626 28.76 15.40 24.67
C ALA A 626 28.34 16.70 25.42
N THR A 627 27.06 17.07 25.44
CA THR A 627 26.64 18.41 25.91
C THR A 627 25.95 18.43 27.29
N ARG A 628 25.96 17.33 28.04
CA ARG A 628 25.30 17.21 29.36
C ARG A 628 26.22 17.38 30.58
N ARG A 629 27.33 18.10 30.41
CA ARG A 629 28.16 18.61 31.51
C ARG A 629 28.61 20.02 31.17
N LEU A 630 27.73 21.00 31.34
CA LEU A 630 28.03 22.43 31.50
C LEU A 630 26.69 23.19 31.57
N SER A 631 26.15 23.36 32.78
CA SER A 631 25.36 24.52 33.22
C SER A 631 24.64 24.19 34.53
N THR A 632 25.37 24.41 35.62
CA THR A 632 24.80 24.61 36.94
C THR A 632 24.49 26.10 37.10
N THR A 633 23.23 26.50 37.13
CA THR A 633 22.78 27.73 37.79
C THR A 633 21.30 27.62 38.20
N ALA A 634 21.02 28.08 39.42
CA ALA A 634 19.80 27.96 40.21
C ALA A 634 18.60 28.80 39.69
N PRO A 635 17.37 28.58 40.20
CA PRO A 635 16.14 29.16 39.65
C PRO A 635 15.79 30.52 40.26
N VAL A 636 15.28 31.44 39.44
CA VAL A 636 14.61 32.66 39.90
C VAL A 636 13.09 32.46 39.77
N ARG A 637 12.41 32.57 40.92
CA ARG A 637 10.95 32.68 41.03
C ARG A 637 10.50 34.09 40.64
N SER A 638 9.41 34.21 39.89
CA SER A 638 8.51 35.36 40.03
C SER A 638 7.07 34.95 39.77
N ASN A 639 6.26 35.09 40.83
CA ASN A 639 4.81 35.00 40.84
C ASN A 639 4.19 36.21 40.12
N ALA A 640 3.17 35.97 39.30
CA ALA A 640 2.10 36.93 39.09
C ALA A 640 0.76 36.18 38.99
N ARG A 641 -0.17 36.55 39.88
CA ARG A 641 -1.54 36.03 39.99
C ARG A 641 -2.51 37.16 39.64
N SER A 642 -3.72 36.78 39.26
CA SER A 642 -4.96 37.57 39.06
C SER A 642 -5.19 38.06 37.62
N LEU A 643 -6.40 38.07 37.03
CA LEU A 643 -7.77 37.92 37.54
C LEU A 643 -8.61 37.02 36.62
N ALA A 644 -9.61 36.36 37.20
CA ALA A 644 -10.66 35.62 36.51
C ALA A 644 -11.90 36.51 36.27
N THR A 645 -12.51 36.38 35.09
CA THR A 645 -13.93 36.66 34.85
C THR A 645 -14.49 35.58 33.93
N ALA A 646 -15.63 35.01 34.35
CA ALA A 646 -16.26 33.81 33.81
C ALA A 646 -16.88 34.00 32.42
N VAL A 647 -16.69 33.01 31.55
CA VAL A 647 -17.42 32.78 30.30
C VAL A 647 -17.97 31.34 30.36
N PRO A 648 -19.25 31.08 30.01
CA PRO A 648 -19.85 29.75 30.09
C PRO A 648 -19.18 28.76 29.12
N PRO A 649 -19.22 27.44 29.41
CA PRO A 649 -18.54 26.44 28.56
C PRO A 649 -19.23 26.30 27.19
N PRO A 650 -18.50 26.04 26.10
CA PRO A 650 -19.07 25.69 24.80
C PRO A 650 -19.76 24.33 24.84
N PRO A 651 -20.75 24.06 23.97
CA PRO A 651 -21.39 22.75 23.85
C PRO A 651 -20.38 21.68 23.43
N GLU A 652 -20.49 20.49 24.02
CA GLU A 652 -19.62 19.34 23.79
C GLU A 652 -19.46 19.02 22.29
N VAL A 653 -18.20 18.91 21.89
CA VAL A 653 -17.75 18.58 20.54
C VAL A 653 -18.25 17.18 20.17
N ALA A 654 -19.07 17.09 19.12
CA ALA A 654 -19.43 15.82 18.51
C ALA A 654 -18.16 15.10 18.02
N ILE A 655 -17.87 13.94 18.59
CA ILE A 655 -16.76 13.08 18.18
C ILE A 655 -17.09 12.48 16.80
N ALA A 656 -16.24 12.74 15.82
CA ALA A 656 -16.38 12.19 14.46
C ALA A 656 -16.26 10.65 14.48
N PRO A 657 -17.01 9.92 13.63
CA PRO A 657 -16.96 8.47 13.60
C PRO A 657 -15.60 7.95 13.10
N GLU A 658 -15.03 6.97 13.78
CA GLU A 658 -13.78 6.32 13.38
C GLU A 658 -13.94 5.57 12.05
N GLY A 659 -13.31 6.11 11.00
CA GLY A 659 -13.18 5.43 9.71
C GLY A 659 -12.24 4.22 9.77
N SER A 660 -12.51 3.24 8.89
CA SER A 660 -11.76 1.97 8.71
C SER A 660 -10.25 2.02 8.99
N LEU A 661 -9.84 1.32 10.06
CA LEU A 661 -8.45 1.13 10.52
C LEU A 661 -7.50 0.45 9.49
N ILE A 662 -8.02 -0.01 8.34
CA ILE A 662 -7.24 -0.79 7.36
C ILE A 662 -6.36 0.12 6.47
N SER A 663 -6.77 1.36 6.22
CA SER A 663 -6.00 2.31 5.38
C SER A 663 -4.90 3.07 6.13
N LEU A 664 -4.86 3.01 7.46
CA LEU A 664 -3.94 3.79 8.31
C LEU A 664 -2.60 3.10 8.59
N LYS A 665 -2.47 1.78 8.42
CA LYS A 665 -1.23 1.03 8.73
C LYS A 665 -0.05 1.29 7.79
N LEU A 666 -0.23 2.06 6.71
CA LEU A 666 0.78 2.33 5.69
C LEU A 666 1.22 3.80 5.62
N ALA A 667 0.62 4.70 6.41
CA ALA A 667 1.12 6.06 6.56
C ALA A 667 2.30 6.04 7.54
N THR A 668 3.45 6.57 7.14
CA THR A 668 4.64 6.69 7.99
C THR A 668 4.32 7.52 9.22
N ARG A 669 4.54 6.91 10.39
CA ARG A 669 4.47 7.54 11.72
C ARG A 669 5.51 8.64 11.80
N ASP A 670 5.12 9.82 12.24
CA ASP A 670 6.03 10.82 12.78
C ASP A 670 5.47 11.33 14.12
N ASP A 671 6.34 11.62 15.09
CA ASP A 671 6.00 11.95 16.48
C ASP A 671 5.52 13.42 16.63
N ALA A 672 4.69 13.90 15.70
CA ALA A 672 4.11 15.23 15.76
C ALA A 672 2.95 15.27 16.78
N GLN A 673 2.89 16.31 17.61
CA GLN A 673 1.81 16.56 18.59
C GLN A 673 0.39 16.68 17.96
N PHE A 674 0.27 16.77 16.63
CA PHE A 674 -0.98 17.01 15.90
C PHE A 674 -1.56 15.79 15.16
N GLY A 675 -1.05 14.57 15.41
CA GLY A 675 -1.64 13.32 14.92
C GLY A 675 -0.68 12.41 14.15
N THR A 676 -1.14 11.22 13.77
CA THR A 676 -0.33 10.15 13.15
C THR A 676 -0.04 10.33 11.65
N ARG A 677 -0.44 11.47 11.04
CA ARG A 677 -0.29 11.76 9.60
C ARG A 677 0.24 13.18 9.37
N PRO A 678 0.98 13.44 8.28
CA PRO A 678 1.44 14.78 7.92
C PRO A 678 0.29 15.78 7.77
N ILE A 679 0.56 17.05 8.10
CA ILE A 679 -0.36 18.18 7.87
C ILE A 679 -0.56 18.35 6.36
N TYR A 680 -1.80 18.45 5.89
CA TYR A 680 -2.09 18.53 4.46
C TYR A 680 -2.25 19.98 3.98
N LEU A 681 -1.18 20.53 3.38
CA LEU A 681 -1.16 21.86 2.76
C LEU A 681 -0.94 21.79 1.24
N ASP A 682 -1.61 20.85 0.57
CA ASP A 682 -1.50 20.63 -0.88
C ASP A 682 -2.87 20.59 -1.60
N VAL A 683 -3.84 21.38 -1.12
CA VAL A 683 -5.23 21.34 -1.61
C VAL A 683 -5.38 21.74 -3.09
N GLN A 684 -4.42 22.47 -3.67
CA GLN A 684 -4.38 22.76 -5.11
C GLN A 684 -4.10 21.51 -5.94
N ALA A 685 -3.38 20.51 -5.41
CA ALA A 685 -3.24 19.22 -6.08
C ALA A 685 -4.57 18.46 -6.02
N THR A 686 -5.14 18.28 -4.83
CA THR A 686 -6.48 17.71 -4.66
C THR A 686 -7.07 18.04 -3.30
N THR A 687 -8.39 18.15 -3.20
CA THR A 687 -9.08 18.29 -1.92
C THR A 687 -9.56 16.93 -1.39
N PRO A 688 -9.68 16.75 -0.06
CA PRO A 688 -10.48 15.65 0.48
C PRO A 688 -11.95 15.82 0.07
N THR A 689 -12.66 14.71 -0.15
CA THR A 689 -14.11 14.76 -0.42
C THR A 689 -14.84 15.19 0.85
N ASP A 690 -15.72 16.18 0.78
CA ASP A 690 -16.54 16.62 1.92
C ASP A 690 -17.44 15.45 2.37
N PRO A 691 -17.56 15.16 3.68
CA PRO A 691 -18.41 14.08 4.16
C PRO A 691 -19.87 14.17 3.67
N ARG A 692 -20.41 15.38 3.55
CA ARG A 692 -21.77 15.63 3.02
C ARG A 692 -21.89 15.22 1.54
N VAL A 693 -20.80 15.40 0.79
CA VAL A 693 -20.71 14.95 -0.61
C VAL A 693 -20.65 13.42 -0.66
N LEU A 694 -19.82 12.80 0.17
CA LEU A 694 -19.69 11.34 0.21
C LEU A 694 -21.02 10.66 0.54
N ASP A 695 -21.75 11.17 1.53
CA ASP A 695 -23.08 10.67 1.89
C ASP A 695 -24.04 10.70 0.69
N LYS A 696 -24.03 11.79 -0.07
CA LYS A 696 -24.83 11.90 -1.30
C LYS A 696 -24.43 10.87 -2.35
N MET A 697 -23.12 10.57 -2.49
CA MET A 697 -22.63 9.60 -3.45
C MET A 697 -23.04 8.16 -3.10
N LEU A 698 -23.06 7.80 -1.82
CA LEU A 698 -23.34 6.43 -1.36
C LEU A 698 -24.73 5.92 -1.79
N GLN A 699 -25.71 6.83 -1.94
CA GLN A 699 -27.08 6.52 -2.37
C GLN A 699 -27.14 5.82 -3.74
N PHE A 700 -26.16 6.06 -4.63
CA PHE A 700 -26.15 5.55 -6.00
C PHE A 700 -25.47 4.17 -6.13
N TYR A 701 -24.87 3.64 -5.06
CA TYR A 701 -24.22 2.32 -5.10
C TYR A 701 -25.16 1.18 -4.71
N THR A 702 -26.24 1.47 -3.98
CA THR A 702 -27.16 0.44 -3.45
C THR A 702 -28.61 0.71 -3.81
N GLY A 703 -29.05 1.98 -3.80
CA GLY A 703 -30.43 2.38 -4.09
C GLY A 703 -30.61 2.86 -5.53
N LEU A 704 -30.03 4.01 -5.87
CA LEU A 704 -30.23 4.72 -7.15
C LEU A 704 -29.16 4.34 -8.20
N TYR A 705 -29.03 3.05 -8.51
CA TYR A 705 -27.94 2.53 -9.36
C TYR A 705 -28.25 2.50 -10.87
N GLY A 706 -29.42 3.00 -11.28
CA GLY A 706 -29.86 2.94 -12.68
C GLY A 706 -28.95 3.70 -13.64
N ASN A 707 -28.96 3.29 -14.91
CA ASN A 707 -28.33 4.10 -15.96
C ASN A 707 -29.25 5.31 -16.26
N PRO A 708 -28.78 6.57 -16.13
CA PRO A 708 -29.62 7.75 -16.38
C PRO A 708 -30.07 7.87 -17.84
N HIS A 709 -29.45 7.13 -18.77
CA HIS A 709 -29.86 7.09 -20.18
C HIS A 709 -30.99 6.07 -20.45
N SER A 710 -31.43 5.31 -19.46
CA SER A 710 -32.52 4.34 -19.59
C SER A 710 -33.89 5.00 -19.44
N SER A 711 -34.50 5.42 -20.55
CA SER A 711 -35.78 6.15 -20.53
C SER A 711 -37.03 5.27 -20.39
N THR A 712 -36.90 3.95 -20.21
CA THR A 712 -38.04 3.00 -20.24
C THR A 712 -38.45 2.47 -18.88
N HIS A 713 -37.73 2.77 -17.81
CA HIS A 713 -38.01 2.22 -16.48
C HIS A 713 -37.64 3.17 -15.34
N ALA A 714 -38.27 2.97 -14.18
CA ALA A 714 -38.14 3.81 -12.99
C ALA A 714 -36.69 4.07 -12.57
N TYR A 715 -35.82 3.05 -12.56
CA TYR A 715 -34.42 3.20 -12.17
C TYR A 715 -33.63 4.23 -13.01
N GLY A 716 -33.98 4.38 -14.30
CA GLY A 716 -33.35 5.39 -15.15
C GLY A 716 -33.90 6.78 -14.87
N TRP A 717 -35.23 6.90 -14.76
CA TRP A 717 -35.91 8.18 -14.48
C TRP A 717 -35.50 8.80 -13.14
N GLU A 718 -35.43 8.00 -12.07
CA GLU A 718 -35.03 8.49 -10.74
C GLU A 718 -33.57 8.95 -10.72
N THR A 719 -32.69 8.24 -11.44
CA THR A 719 -31.28 8.56 -11.52
C THR A 719 -31.04 9.80 -12.39
N GLU A 720 -31.74 9.90 -13.53
CA GLU A 720 -31.71 11.06 -14.41
C GLU A 720 -32.15 12.34 -13.68
N LYS A 721 -33.21 12.25 -12.87
CA LYS A 721 -33.69 13.38 -12.05
C LYS A 721 -32.61 13.93 -11.13
N GLU A 722 -31.87 13.05 -10.44
CA GLU A 722 -30.78 13.49 -9.55
C GLU A 722 -29.57 14.02 -10.32
N VAL A 723 -29.26 13.45 -11.49
CA VAL A 723 -28.21 13.95 -12.40
C VAL A 723 -28.54 15.37 -12.88
N GLU A 724 -29.77 15.64 -13.30
CA GLU A 724 -30.17 16.98 -13.76
C GLU A 724 -30.25 17.98 -12.60
N LYS A 725 -30.62 17.54 -11.40
CA LYS A 725 -30.52 18.37 -10.19
C LYS A 725 -29.07 18.76 -9.88
N ALA A 726 -28.15 17.81 -9.96
CA ALA A 726 -26.71 18.05 -9.81
C ALA A 726 -26.18 19.02 -10.87
N ARG A 727 -26.62 18.88 -12.12
CA ARG A 727 -26.32 19.82 -13.21
C ARG A 727 -26.82 21.23 -12.91
N GLY A 728 -28.00 21.36 -12.32
CA GLY A 728 -28.56 22.62 -11.83
C GLY A 728 -27.64 23.32 -10.84
N TYR A 729 -27.23 22.62 -9.77
CA TYR A 729 -26.31 23.18 -8.77
C TYR A 729 -24.97 23.63 -9.34
N ILE A 730 -24.45 22.91 -10.36
CA ILE A 730 -23.21 23.28 -11.03
C ILE A 730 -23.39 24.58 -11.84
N ALA A 731 -24.50 24.69 -12.57
CA ALA A 731 -24.80 25.87 -13.38
C ALA A 731 -25.05 27.11 -12.50
N ASP A 732 -25.78 26.93 -11.41
CA ASP A 732 -26.18 27.98 -10.46
C ASP A 732 -24.99 28.67 -9.79
N LEU A 733 -23.84 28.00 -9.63
CA LEU A 733 -22.65 28.57 -9.00
C LEU A 733 -21.95 29.60 -9.89
N ILE A 734 -22.17 29.54 -11.21
CA ILE A 734 -21.54 30.42 -12.20
C ILE A 734 -22.53 31.23 -13.02
N ASN A 735 -23.80 31.26 -12.58
CA ASN A 735 -24.91 31.92 -13.27
C ASN A 735 -25.11 31.43 -14.73
N ALA A 736 -24.97 30.12 -14.96
CA ALA A 736 -25.20 29.49 -16.25
C ALA A 736 -26.58 28.82 -16.34
N ASP A 737 -27.06 28.53 -17.55
CA ASP A 737 -28.20 27.62 -17.74
C ASP A 737 -27.71 26.16 -17.59
N PRO A 738 -28.43 25.25 -16.91
CA PRO A 738 -28.05 23.84 -16.80
C PRO A 738 -27.79 23.18 -18.16
N LYS A 739 -28.46 23.64 -19.23
CA LYS A 739 -28.26 23.16 -20.60
C LYS A 739 -26.92 23.55 -21.21
N GLU A 740 -26.14 24.38 -20.54
CA GLU A 740 -24.80 24.78 -20.92
C GLU A 740 -23.72 23.95 -20.23
N ILE A 741 -24.08 23.15 -19.22
CA ILE A 741 -23.14 22.27 -18.50
C ILE A 741 -23.06 20.92 -19.21
N ILE A 742 -21.83 20.52 -19.56
CA ILE A 742 -21.44 19.26 -20.19
C ILE A 742 -20.53 18.49 -19.24
N PHE A 743 -20.92 17.30 -18.79
CA PHE A 743 -20.09 16.48 -17.91
C PHE A 743 -18.91 15.86 -18.65
N THR A 744 -17.76 15.86 -17.98
CA THR A 744 -16.49 15.29 -18.46
C THR A 744 -15.82 14.51 -17.33
N SER A 745 -14.72 13.82 -17.57
CA SER A 745 -13.93 13.15 -16.51
C SER A 745 -13.10 14.10 -15.64
N GLY A 746 -13.05 15.40 -15.98
CA GLY A 746 -12.28 16.39 -15.23
C GLY A 746 -11.91 17.62 -16.06
N ALA A 747 -11.20 18.57 -15.45
CA ALA A 747 -10.72 19.77 -16.14
C ALA A 747 -9.76 19.44 -17.30
N THR A 748 -8.93 18.39 -17.19
CA THR A 748 -8.04 17.96 -18.29
C THR A 748 -8.82 17.63 -19.56
N GLU A 749 -9.90 16.85 -19.46
CA GLU A 749 -10.77 16.53 -20.60
C GLU A 749 -11.49 17.78 -21.12
N SER A 750 -11.98 18.64 -20.22
CA SER A 750 -12.68 19.89 -20.57
C SER A 750 -11.78 20.88 -21.31
N ASN A 751 -10.55 21.07 -20.85
CA ASN A 751 -9.54 21.92 -21.50
C ASN A 751 -9.21 21.37 -22.90
N ASN A 752 -9.01 20.06 -23.02
CA ASN A 752 -8.80 19.42 -24.32
C ASN A 752 -10.00 19.66 -25.25
N MET A 753 -11.23 19.44 -24.75
CA MET A 753 -12.47 19.63 -25.49
C MET A 753 -12.59 21.05 -26.04
N CYS A 754 -12.23 22.07 -25.26
CA CYS A 754 -12.28 23.46 -25.71
C CYS A 754 -11.19 23.78 -26.74
N ILE A 755 -9.92 23.49 -26.39
CA ILE A 755 -8.74 23.90 -27.17
C ILE A 755 -8.62 23.13 -28.49
N LYS A 756 -9.07 21.88 -28.53
CA LYS A 756 -9.07 21.08 -29.76
C LYS A 756 -10.39 21.23 -30.51
N GLY A 757 -11.52 21.21 -29.80
CA GLY A 757 -12.84 21.16 -30.40
C GLY A 757 -13.22 22.43 -31.16
N VAL A 758 -12.99 23.62 -30.60
CA VAL A 758 -13.33 24.89 -31.28
C VAL A 758 -12.47 25.12 -32.52
N PRO A 759 -11.12 25.07 -32.45
CA PRO A 759 -10.30 25.28 -33.63
C PRO A 759 -10.54 24.24 -34.74
N ARG A 760 -10.76 22.96 -34.39
CA ARG A 760 -11.12 21.93 -35.39
C ARG A 760 -12.45 22.23 -36.09
N PHE A 761 -13.47 22.64 -35.34
CA PHE A 761 -14.77 23.01 -35.92
C PHE A 761 -14.66 24.19 -36.90
N TYR A 762 -13.83 25.18 -36.59
CA TYR A 762 -13.66 26.40 -37.39
C TYR A 762 -12.43 26.41 -38.32
N LYS A 763 -11.76 25.25 -38.50
CA LYS A 763 -10.45 25.11 -39.18
C LYS A 763 -10.38 25.71 -40.59
N LYS A 764 -11.52 25.79 -41.29
CA LYS A 764 -11.62 26.40 -42.64
C LYS A 764 -11.37 27.90 -42.64
N THR A 765 -11.68 28.58 -41.53
CA THR A 765 -11.68 30.06 -41.44
C THR A 765 -10.78 30.62 -40.34
N LYS A 766 -10.51 29.82 -39.30
CA LYS A 766 -9.75 30.23 -38.13
C LYS A 766 -8.67 29.21 -37.83
N LYS A 767 -7.41 29.66 -37.71
CA LYS A 767 -6.22 28.80 -37.55
C LYS A 767 -5.26 29.26 -36.45
N HIS A 768 -5.64 30.27 -35.68
CA HIS A 768 -4.82 30.84 -34.63
C HIS A 768 -5.42 30.64 -33.23
N ILE A 769 -4.59 30.24 -32.27
CA ILE A 769 -4.93 30.05 -30.86
C ILE A 769 -4.03 30.97 -30.03
N ILE A 770 -4.60 31.66 -29.05
CA ILE A 770 -3.82 32.47 -28.09
C ILE A 770 -3.98 31.86 -26.71
N THR A 771 -2.87 31.70 -26.00
CA THR A 771 -2.85 31.23 -24.61
C THR A 771 -1.70 31.86 -23.83
N THR A 772 -1.49 31.52 -22.56
CA THR A 772 -0.40 32.07 -21.74
C THR A 772 0.69 31.04 -21.48
N GLN A 773 1.91 31.48 -21.16
CA GLN A 773 3.01 30.59 -20.77
C GLN A 773 2.75 29.91 -19.40
N THR A 774 1.91 30.51 -18.57
CA THR A 774 1.61 30.05 -17.21
C THR A 774 0.40 29.13 -17.10
N GLU A 775 -0.22 28.72 -18.22
CA GLU A 775 -1.36 27.80 -18.17
C GLU A 775 -0.97 26.43 -17.62
N HIS A 776 -1.95 25.69 -17.11
CA HIS A 776 -1.75 24.30 -16.74
C HIS A 776 -1.29 23.46 -17.96
N LYS A 777 -0.43 22.47 -17.73
CA LYS A 777 0.14 21.60 -18.78
C LYS A 777 -0.88 21.04 -19.77
N CYS A 778 -2.09 20.67 -19.33
CA CYS A 778 -3.10 20.15 -20.25
C CYS A 778 -3.58 21.18 -21.29
N VAL A 779 -3.51 22.48 -21.01
CA VAL A 779 -3.78 23.55 -21.97
C VAL A 779 -2.57 23.71 -22.90
N LEU A 780 -1.37 23.83 -22.33
CA LEU A 780 -0.12 23.96 -23.09
C LEU A 780 0.10 22.79 -24.06
N ASP A 781 -0.02 21.56 -23.58
CA ASP A 781 0.17 20.36 -24.40
C ASP A 781 -0.96 20.17 -25.42
N SER A 782 -2.19 20.60 -25.11
CA SER A 782 -3.25 20.65 -26.11
C SER A 782 -2.93 21.66 -27.21
N ALA A 783 -2.43 22.84 -26.84
CA ALA A 783 -2.03 23.85 -27.80
C ALA A 783 -0.84 23.40 -28.66
N ARG A 784 0.20 22.81 -28.07
CA ARG A 784 1.31 22.16 -28.80
C ARG A 784 0.81 21.12 -29.78
N HIS A 785 -0.11 20.24 -29.35
CA HIS A 785 -0.70 19.26 -30.25
C HIS A 785 -1.47 19.90 -31.41
N MET A 786 -2.13 21.03 -31.18
CA MET A 786 -2.76 21.79 -32.26
C MET A 786 -1.74 22.38 -33.25
N GLN A 787 -0.52 22.71 -32.80
CA GLN A 787 0.57 23.11 -33.70
C GLN A 787 0.95 21.98 -34.66
N ASP A 788 1.03 20.74 -34.16
CA ASP A 788 1.27 19.55 -34.99
C ASP A 788 0.15 19.33 -36.03
N GLU A 789 -1.08 19.77 -35.73
CA GLU A 789 -2.24 19.74 -36.65
C GLU A 789 -2.31 20.91 -37.64
N GLY A 790 -1.31 21.80 -37.62
CA GLY A 790 -1.16 22.95 -38.51
C GLY A 790 -1.87 24.22 -38.07
N PHE A 791 -2.14 24.38 -36.76
CA PHE A 791 -2.58 25.64 -36.18
C PHE A 791 -1.38 26.47 -35.70
N GLU A 792 -1.51 27.79 -35.71
CA GLU A 792 -0.56 28.67 -35.06
C GLU A 792 -0.99 28.93 -33.62
N VAL A 793 -0.03 28.93 -32.69
CA VAL A 793 -0.28 29.19 -31.27
C VAL A 793 0.63 30.32 -30.80
N THR A 794 0.03 31.36 -30.22
CA THR A 794 0.74 32.41 -29.50
C THR A 794 0.69 32.14 -28.00
N TYR A 795 1.86 31.98 -27.37
CA TYR A 795 2.01 31.87 -25.92
C TYR A 795 2.41 33.23 -25.35
N LEU A 796 1.45 33.96 -24.78
CA LEU A 796 1.68 35.28 -24.20
C LEU A 796 2.56 35.17 -22.94
N PRO A 797 3.57 36.04 -22.80
CA PRO A 797 4.28 36.19 -21.54
C PRO A 797 3.37 36.81 -20.48
N VAL A 798 3.80 36.69 -19.22
CA VAL A 798 3.16 37.35 -18.07
C VAL A 798 4.14 38.34 -17.44
N THR A 799 3.62 39.23 -16.59
CA THR A 799 4.47 40.07 -15.74
C THR A 799 5.19 39.22 -14.70
N ASN A 800 6.17 39.81 -14.01
CA ASN A 800 6.81 39.21 -12.84
C ASN A 800 5.84 38.84 -11.70
N GLU A 801 4.68 39.49 -11.61
CA GLU A 801 3.60 39.14 -10.69
C GLU A 801 2.66 38.04 -11.23
N GLY A 802 2.87 37.55 -12.46
CA GLY A 802 2.08 36.50 -13.10
C GLY A 802 0.79 36.97 -13.80
N LEU A 803 0.57 38.28 -13.94
CA LEU A 803 -0.58 38.84 -14.65
C LEU A 803 -0.31 38.97 -16.15
N ILE A 804 -1.34 38.79 -16.97
CA ILE A 804 -1.20 39.09 -18.41
C ILE A 804 -1.20 40.59 -18.69
N ASN A 805 -0.47 41.01 -19.72
CA ASN A 805 -0.63 42.34 -20.29
C ASN A 805 -1.76 42.35 -21.32
N LEU A 806 -2.83 43.12 -21.04
CA LEU A 806 -4.00 43.21 -21.92
C LEU A 806 -3.69 43.83 -23.28
N ASP A 807 -2.68 44.69 -23.39
CA ASP A 807 -2.29 45.27 -24.67
C ASP A 807 -1.55 44.27 -25.56
N ASP A 808 -0.79 43.35 -24.96
CA ASP A 808 -0.14 42.27 -25.70
C ASP A 808 -1.18 41.25 -26.19
N LEU A 809 -2.23 40.99 -25.41
CA LEU A 809 -3.39 40.23 -25.87
C LEU A 809 -4.06 40.91 -27.08
N LYS A 810 -4.32 42.21 -27.02
CA LYS A 810 -4.92 42.96 -28.15
C LYS A 810 -4.05 42.90 -29.40
N LYS A 811 -2.73 43.03 -29.26
CA LYS A 811 -1.77 42.95 -30.39
C LYS A 811 -1.68 41.55 -30.99
N ALA A 812 -1.78 40.51 -30.15
CA ALA A 812 -1.75 39.12 -30.60
C ALA A 812 -3.03 38.70 -31.34
N ILE A 813 -4.14 39.41 -31.14
CA ILE A 813 -5.40 39.11 -31.83
C ILE A 813 -5.28 39.39 -33.33
N ARG A 814 -5.63 38.36 -34.11
CA ARG A 814 -5.68 38.38 -35.59
C ARG A 814 -7.06 38.00 -36.10
N LYS A 815 -7.35 38.30 -37.38
CA LYS A 815 -8.63 37.96 -38.03
C LYS A 815 -8.95 36.46 -38.03
N ASP A 816 -7.94 35.60 -38.05
CA ASP A 816 -8.05 34.14 -38.06
C ASP A 816 -7.98 33.52 -36.64
N THR A 817 -8.04 34.32 -35.58
CA THR A 817 -8.01 33.84 -34.18
C THR A 817 -9.31 33.13 -33.82
N ALA A 818 -9.19 31.84 -33.54
CA ALA A 818 -10.27 30.95 -33.15
C ALA A 818 -10.68 31.18 -31.70
N ILE A 819 -9.71 31.09 -30.80
CA ILE A 819 -9.93 30.99 -29.37
C ILE A 819 -8.79 31.65 -28.60
N VAL A 820 -9.14 32.33 -27.51
CA VAL A 820 -8.23 32.76 -26.45
C VAL A 820 -8.48 31.86 -25.24
N SER A 821 -7.43 31.22 -24.72
CA SER A 821 -7.47 30.37 -23.53
C SER A 821 -6.58 30.93 -22.43
N ILE A 822 -7.19 31.52 -21.40
CA ILE A 822 -6.47 32.10 -20.25
C ILE A 822 -7.14 31.60 -18.97
N MET A 823 -6.41 30.92 -18.11
CA MET A 823 -6.91 30.35 -16.86
C MET A 823 -7.33 31.43 -15.86
N ALA A 824 -8.35 31.11 -15.06
CA ALA A 824 -8.94 32.04 -14.10
C ALA A 824 -8.06 32.26 -12.86
N VAL A 825 -7.57 31.16 -12.27
CA VAL A 825 -6.69 31.16 -11.11
C VAL A 825 -5.54 30.21 -11.39
N ASN A 826 -4.31 30.70 -11.32
CA ASN A 826 -3.14 29.85 -11.53
C ASN A 826 -2.99 28.81 -10.41
N ASN A 827 -2.72 27.56 -10.78
CA ASN A 827 -2.62 26.45 -9.82
C ASN A 827 -1.33 26.41 -9.00
N GLU A 828 -0.28 27.13 -9.41
CA GLU A 828 1.01 27.16 -8.72
C GLU A 828 1.15 28.40 -7.84
N ILE A 829 0.83 29.59 -8.39
CA ILE A 829 1.04 30.88 -7.71
C ILE A 829 -0.25 31.56 -7.24
N GLY A 830 -1.43 31.05 -7.62
CA GLY A 830 -2.71 31.57 -7.11
C GLY A 830 -3.18 32.90 -7.72
N VAL A 831 -2.46 33.46 -8.69
CA VAL A 831 -2.80 34.71 -9.36
C VAL A 831 -4.13 34.57 -10.11
N ILE A 832 -4.97 35.60 -9.97
CA ILE A 832 -6.30 35.71 -10.59
C ILE A 832 -6.19 36.61 -11.83
N GLN A 833 -6.53 36.09 -13.00
CA GLN A 833 -6.49 36.86 -14.25
C GLN A 833 -7.76 37.75 -14.41
N PRO A 834 -7.65 38.91 -15.10
CA PRO A 834 -8.76 39.85 -15.28
C PRO A 834 -9.79 39.35 -16.33
N LEU A 835 -10.61 38.36 -15.94
CA LEU A 835 -11.52 37.64 -16.84
C LEU A 835 -12.53 38.53 -17.55
N LYS A 836 -13.06 39.55 -16.86
CA LYS A 836 -14.09 40.45 -17.42
C LYS A 836 -13.53 41.30 -18.55
N GLU A 837 -12.32 41.81 -18.38
CA GLU A 837 -11.58 42.59 -19.36
C GLU A 837 -11.17 41.72 -20.56
N ILE A 838 -10.65 40.52 -20.31
CA ILE A 838 -10.31 39.55 -21.36
C ILE A 838 -11.56 39.18 -22.17
N GLY A 839 -12.65 38.85 -21.50
CA GLY A 839 -13.92 38.47 -22.13
C GLY A 839 -14.51 39.62 -22.95
N LYS A 840 -14.43 40.87 -22.48
CA LYS A 840 -14.82 42.06 -23.25
C LYS A 840 -14.00 42.18 -24.54
N ILE A 841 -12.67 42.08 -24.45
CA ILE A 841 -11.78 42.12 -25.62
C ILE A 841 -12.13 41.00 -26.62
N CYS A 842 -12.33 39.77 -26.14
CA CYS A 842 -12.69 38.63 -26.99
C CYS A 842 -14.05 38.83 -27.68
N ARG A 843 -15.06 39.33 -26.93
CA ARG A 843 -16.41 39.59 -27.45
C ARG A 843 -16.42 40.68 -28.52
N GLU A 844 -15.73 41.79 -28.29
CA GLU A 844 -15.59 42.90 -29.25
C GLU A 844 -14.94 42.43 -30.56
N ASN A 845 -13.99 41.48 -30.48
CA ASN A 845 -13.28 40.92 -31.64
C ASN A 845 -13.94 39.65 -32.22
N LYS A 846 -15.09 39.20 -31.69
CA LYS A 846 -15.79 37.97 -32.13
C LYS A 846 -14.91 36.71 -32.07
N ILE A 847 -14.15 36.57 -30.99
CA ILE A 847 -13.27 35.44 -30.69
C ILE A 847 -13.84 34.68 -29.51
N PHE A 848 -13.71 33.35 -29.51
CA PHE A 848 -14.19 32.54 -28.40
C PHE A 848 -13.26 32.67 -27.19
N PHE A 849 -13.83 32.91 -26.02
CA PHE A 849 -13.08 32.94 -24.78
C PHE A 849 -13.27 31.65 -23.97
N HIS A 850 -12.18 30.91 -23.78
CA HIS A 850 -12.08 29.80 -22.84
C HIS A 850 -11.30 30.21 -21.60
N THR A 851 -11.78 29.79 -20.43
CA THR A 851 -11.00 29.90 -19.18
C THR A 851 -10.97 28.58 -18.42
N ASP A 852 -9.78 28.16 -18.03
CA ASP A 852 -9.63 27.07 -17.06
C ASP A 852 -9.92 27.59 -15.66
N ALA A 853 -11.06 27.18 -15.10
CA ALA A 853 -11.52 27.56 -13.77
C ALA A 853 -11.38 26.41 -12.76
N ALA A 854 -10.55 25.40 -13.00
CA ALA A 854 -10.36 24.29 -12.06
C ALA A 854 -9.96 24.75 -10.66
N GLN A 855 -9.19 25.84 -10.54
CA GLN A 855 -8.81 26.44 -9.26
C GLN A 855 -9.67 27.63 -8.84
N ALA A 856 -10.61 28.05 -9.67
CA ALA A 856 -11.39 29.27 -9.47
C ALA A 856 -12.86 28.96 -9.11
N TYR A 857 -13.45 27.97 -9.76
CA TYR A 857 -14.83 27.56 -9.60
C TYR A 857 -15.15 27.29 -8.11
N GLY A 858 -16.18 27.96 -7.58
CA GLY A 858 -16.61 27.86 -6.19
C GLY A 858 -15.70 28.54 -5.15
N LYS A 859 -14.51 29.01 -5.54
CA LYS A 859 -13.55 29.66 -4.64
C LYS A 859 -13.56 31.18 -4.78
N ILE A 860 -13.70 31.65 -6.01
CA ILE A 860 -13.91 33.07 -6.33
C ILE A 860 -15.26 33.23 -7.04
N PRO A 861 -15.92 34.40 -6.93
CA PRO A 861 -17.12 34.68 -7.70
C PRO A 861 -16.83 34.64 -9.21
N ILE A 862 -17.62 33.88 -9.95
CA ILE A 862 -17.57 33.82 -11.41
C ILE A 862 -19.00 33.96 -11.91
N ASP A 863 -19.23 34.92 -12.81
CA ASP A 863 -20.47 35.03 -13.58
C ASP A 863 -20.11 34.92 -15.06
N VAL A 864 -20.50 33.82 -15.71
CA VAL A 864 -20.14 33.58 -17.10
C VAL A 864 -20.70 34.64 -18.03
N ASN A 865 -21.86 35.22 -17.72
CA ASN A 865 -22.53 36.22 -18.54
C ASN A 865 -21.87 37.60 -18.38
N GLU A 866 -21.65 38.03 -17.14
CA GLU A 866 -20.98 39.31 -16.87
C GLU A 866 -19.54 39.33 -17.42
N MET A 867 -18.83 38.21 -17.30
CA MET A 867 -17.44 38.06 -17.76
C MET A 867 -17.32 37.69 -19.23
N ASN A 868 -18.43 37.59 -19.99
CA ASN A 868 -18.42 37.22 -21.42
C ASN A 868 -17.69 35.90 -21.74
N ILE A 869 -17.67 34.94 -20.82
CA ILE A 869 -16.98 33.66 -20.99
C ILE A 869 -17.79 32.78 -21.96
N ASP A 870 -17.16 32.18 -22.96
CA ASP A 870 -17.84 31.30 -23.91
C ASP A 870 -17.70 29.81 -23.53
N MET A 871 -16.58 29.43 -22.92
CA MET A 871 -16.35 28.10 -22.36
C MET A 871 -15.58 28.18 -21.05
N LEU A 872 -15.89 27.30 -20.09
CA LEU A 872 -15.23 27.26 -18.79
C LEU A 872 -15.03 25.82 -18.31
N SER A 873 -13.78 25.46 -18.01
CA SER A 873 -13.40 24.12 -17.55
C SER A 873 -13.45 24.03 -16.03
N ILE A 874 -14.09 22.98 -15.51
CA ILE A 874 -14.35 22.78 -14.08
C ILE A 874 -13.89 21.40 -13.62
N SER A 875 -13.34 21.33 -12.40
CA SER A 875 -12.96 20.07 -11.76
C SER A 875 -13.60 19.93 -10.38
N SER A 876 -14.21 18.76 -10.12
CA SER A 876 -14.90 18.48 -8.85
C SER A 876 -13.93 18.31 -7.67
N HIS A 877 -12.81 17.62 -7.88
CA HIS A 877 -11.85 17.33 -6.81
C HIS A 877 -10.97 18.51 -6.37
N LYS A 878 -11.24 19.70 -6.90
CA LYS A 878 -10.64 20.96 -6.45
C LYS A 878 -11.59 21.74 -5.53
N ILE A 879 -12.82 21.26 -5.33
CA ILE A 879 -13.87 21.89 -4.53
C ILE A 879 -14.52 20.89 -3.56
N TYR A 880 -13.73 19.97 -3.00
CA TYR A 880 -14.17 18.94 -2.05
C TYR A 880 -15.16 17.93 -2.63
N GLY A 881 -15.24 17.81 -3.96
CA GLY A 881 -15.98 16.76 -4.65
C GLY A 881 -15.11 15.56 -5.04
N PRO A 882 -15.70 14.51 -5.66
CA PRO A 882 -14.96 13.32 -6.06
C PRO A 882 -13.98 13.55 -7.22
N LYS A 883 -12.92 12.74 -7.26
CA LYS A 883 -11.97 12.65 -8.38
C LYS A 883 -12.59 11.91 -9.57
N GLY A 884 -12.09 12.18 -10.78
CA GLY A 884 -12.55 11.51 -12.01
C GLY A 884 -13.86 12.06 -12.59
N ILE A 885 -14.30 13.24 -12.16
CA ILE A 885 -15.43 13.97 -12.73
C ILE A 885 -15.14 15.48 -12.81
N GLY A 886 -15.61 16.09 -13.87
CA GLY A 886 -15.62 17.53 -14.07
C GLY A 886 -16.77 17.94 -14.98
N ALA A 887 -16.78 19.20 -15.37
CA ALA A 887 -17.70 19.71 -16.37
C ALA A 887 -17.06 20.82 -17.20
N CYS A 888 -17.59 20.99 -18.40
CA CYS A 888 -17.34 22.12 -19.25
C CYS A 888 -18.64 22.92 -19.37
N TYR A 889 -18.59 24.20 -19.02
CA TYR A 889 -19.59 25.15 -19.47
C TYR A 889 -19.36 25.42 -20.96
N VAL A 890 -20.42 25.37 -21.76
CA VAL A 890 -20.40 25.69 -23.20
C VAL A 890 -21.59 26.60 -23.50
N ARG A 891 -21.29 27.88 -23.76
CA ARG A 891 -22.29 28.90 -24.01
C ARG A 891 -23.20 28.56 -25.19
N ARG A 892 -24.51 28.68 -24.98
CA ARG A 892 -25.53 28.47 -26.02
C ARG A 892 -25.95 29.75 -26.72
N ARG A 893 -25.80 30.91 -26.08
CA ARG A 893 -26.13 32.22 -26.66
C ARG A 893 -25.08 33.29 -26.30
N PRO A 894 -24.38 33.87 -27.31
CA PRO A 894 -24.25 33.36 -28.69
C PRO A 894 -23.72 31.93 -28.73
N ARG A 895 -24.13 31.15 -29.74
CA ARG A 895 -23.88 29.70 -29.77
C ARG A 895 -22.42 29.37 -30.06
N VAL A 896 -21.77 28.67 -29.14
CA VAL A 896 -20.47 28.04 -29.36
C VAL A 896 -20.67 26.69 -30.03
N ARG A 897 -19.80 26.35 -30.98
CA ARG A 897 -19.74 25.03 -31.61
C ARG A 897 -18.33 24.48 -31.52
N LEU A 898 -18.22 23.19 -31.25
CA LEU A 898 -16.96 22.48 -31.10
C LEU A 898 -17.11 21.07 -31.67
N ASP A 899 -15.99 20.55 -32.18
CA ASP A 899 -15.88 19.17 -32.65
C ASP A 899 -15.65 18.24 -31.44
N PRO A 900 -16.51 17.24 -31.19
CA PRO A 900 -16.38 16.37 -30.03
C PRO A 900 -15.14 15.49 -30.11
N ILE A 901 -14.39 15.36 -29.01
CA ILE A 901 -13.20 14.50 -28.94
C ILE A 901 -13.59 13.03 -28.73
N ILE A 902 -14.67 12.79 -27.97
CA ILE A 902 -15.16 11.45 -27.66
C ILE A 902 -16.43 11.18 -28.46
N THR A 903 -16.34 10.27 -29.42
CA THR A 903 -17.45 9.81 -30.25
C THR A 903 -18.15 8.60 -29.62
N GLY A 904 -19.45 8.46 -29.87
CA GLY A 904 -20.33 7.46 -29.26
C GLY A 904 -21.78 7.95 -29.32
N GLY A 905 -22.72 7.29 -28.64
CA GLY A 905 -24.18 7.44 -28.81
C GLY A 905 -24.84 8.81 -28.52
N GLY A 906 -24.12 9.93 -28.64
CA GLY A 906 -24.70 11.27 -28.66
C GLY A 906 -25.08 11.83 -27.30
N GLN A 907 -24.61 11.22 -26.21
CA GLN A 907 -24.80 11.74 -24.85
C GLN A 907 -24.23 13.16 -24.70
N GLU A 908 -24.67 13.86 -23.66
CA GLU A 908 -24.30 15.25 -23.39
C GLU A 908 -24.43 16.14 -24.63
N ARG A 909 -25.59 16.02 -25.30
CA ARG A 909 -25.98 16.83 -26.46
C ARG A 909 -25.03 16.67 -27.66
N GLY A 910 -24.40 15.49 -27.79
CA GLY A 910 -23.45 15.16 -28.85
C GLY A 910 -22.04 15.75 -28.66
N LEU A 911 -21.78 16.42 -27.54
CA LEU A 911 -20.46 17.04 -27.27
C LEU A 911 -19.52 16.11 -26.50
N ARG A 912 -20.05 15.18 -25.71
CA ARG A 912 -19.27 14.23 -24.92
C ARG A 912 -20.03 12.91 -24.76
N SER A 913 -19.69 11.92 -25.59
CA SER A 913 -20.35 10.61 -25.56
C SER A 913 -19.90 9.74 -24.38
N GLY A 914 -20.73 8.76 -24.02
CA GLY A 914 -20.46 7.80 -22.96
C GLY A 914 -21.45 7.88 -21.80
N THR A 915 -21.62 6.76 -21.08
CA THR A 915 -22.49 6.68 -19.92
C THR A 915 -22.04 7.67 -18.84
N LEU A 916 -22.97 8.43 -18.27
CA LEU A 916 -22.67 9.27 -17.11
C LEU A 916 -22.47 8.37 -15.90
N ALA A 917 -21.63 8.79 -14.95
CA ALA A 917 -21.43 8.09 -13.69
C ALA A 917 -22.23 8.81 -12.58
N PRO A 918 -23.48 8.38 -12.27
CA PRO A 918 -24.35 9.11 -11.34
C PRO A 918 -23.74 9.38 -9.96
N PRO A 919 -23.02 8.43 -9.30
CA PRO A 919 -22.37 8.73 -8.03
C PRO A 919 -21.42 9.92 -8.13
N LEU A 920 -20.62 10.00 -9.20
CA LEU A 920 -19.63 11.07 -9.37
C LEU A 920 -20.29 12.40 -9.73
N VAL A 921 -21.26 12.37 -10.65
CA VAL A 921 -22.02 13.55 -11.09
C VAL A 921 -22.78 14.17 -9.93
N CYS A 922 -23.52 13.36 -9.17
CA CYS A 922 -24.31 13.83 -8.05
C CYS A 922 -23.43 14.29 -6.88
N GLY A 923 -22.29 13.62 -6.65
CA GLY A 923 -21.28 14.10 -5.71
C GLY A 923 -20.70 15.47 -6.11
N PHE A 924 -20.42 15.68 -7.40
CA PHE A 924 -19.97 16.98 -7.89
C PHE A 924 -21.07 18.07 -7.76
N GLY A 925 -22.32 17.74 -8.06
CA GLY A 925 -23.45 18.66 -7.85
C GLY A 925 -23.60 19.07 -6.39
N GLU A 926 -23.48 18.12 -5.46
CA GLU A 926 -23.54 18.41 -4.03
C GLU A 926 -22.35 19.26 -3.58
N ALA A 927 -21.15 19.00 -4.09
CA ALA A 927 -19.99 19.84 -3.83
C ALA A 927 -20.24 21.28 -4.31
N ALA A 928 -20.79 21.48 -5.51
CA ALA A 928 -21.13 22.79 -6.04
C ALA A 928 -22.19 23.52 -5.19
N ARG A 929 -23.22 22.80 -4.72
CA ARG A 929 -24.24 23.34 -3.81
C ARG A 929 -23.64 23.84 -2.51
N LEU A 930 -22.75 23.04 -1.90
CA LEU A 930 -22.05 23.39 -0.66
C LEU A 930 -21.07 24.54 -0.86
N MET A 931 -20.34 24.57 -1.96
CA MET A 931 -19.48 25.72 -2.29
C MET A 931 -20.30 27.02 -2.38
N LYS A 932 -21.49 27.00 -2.97
CA LYS A 932 -22.37 28.18 -3.02
C LYS A 932 -22.84 28.61 -1.63
N GLN A 933 -23.22 27.65 -0.80
CA GLN A 933 -23.75 27.88 0.54
C GLN A 933 -22.67 28.42 1.50
N ASP A 934 -21.47 27.82 1.47
CA ASP A 934 -20.41 28.04 2.45
C ASP A 934 -19.35 29.06 1.96
N MET A 935 -19.48 29.61 0.73
CA MET A 935 -18.46 30.45 0.07
C MET A 935 -17.95 31.60 0.96
N ALA A 936 -18.86 32.37 1.57
CA ALA A 936 -18.49 33.54 2.36
C ALA A 936 -17.70 33.16 3.61
N TYR A 937 -18.09 32.05 4.26
CA TYR A 937 -17.37 31.51 5.42
C TYR A 937 -15.99 31.01 5.01
N ASP A 938 -15.91 30.17 3.97
CA ASP A 938 -14.65 29.59 3.49
C ASP A 938 -13.67 30.70 3.07
N GLN A 939 -14.14 31.72 2.34
CA GLN A 939 -13.30 32.85 1.93
C GLN A 939 -12.72 33.61 3.13
N ALA A 940 -13.55 33.96 4.11
CA ALA A 940 -13.10 34.68 5.30
C ALA A 940 -12.11 33.83 6.13
N TYR A 941 -12.42 32.55 6.29
CA TYR A 941 -11.62 31.60 7.05
C TYR A 941 -10.25 31.35 6.39
N ILE A 942 -10.23 31.00 5.11
CA ILE A 942 -9.01 30.75 4.34
C ILE A 942 -8.16 32.02 4.25
N LYS A 943 -8.78 33.20 4.07
CA LYS A 943 -8.06 34.48 4.04
C LYS A 943 -7.32 34.75 5.36
N ARG A 944 -7.97 34.50 6.49
CA ARG A 944 -7.34 34.66 7.82
C ARG A 944 -6.12 33.76 7.98
N LEU A 945 -6.27 32.47 7.66
CA LEU A 945 -5.19 31.48 7.76
C LEU A 945 -4.04 31.78 6.78
N SER A 946 -4.38 32.18 5.55
CA SER A 946 -3.42 32.54 4.51
C SER A 946 -2.61 33.77 4.90
N THR A 947 -3.25 34.80 5.45
CA THR A 947 -2.56 36.00 5.94
C THR A 947 -1.55 35.63 7.03
N LYS A 948 -1.98 34.82 8.02
CA LYS A 948 -1.11 34.34 9.10
C LYS A 948 0.09 33.54 8.57
N LEU A 949 -0.16 32.60 7.66
CA LEU A 949 0.91 31.80 7.03
C LEU A 949 1.88 32.69 6.26
N ARG A 950 1.35 33.51 5.32
CA ARG A 950 2.14 34.37 4.45
C ARG A 950 3.00 35.32 5.25
N ASP A 951 2.43 36.04 6.21
CA ASP A 951 3.17 37.03 7.00
C ASP A 951 4.24 36.34 7.88
N GLY A 952 3.94 35.13 8.39
CA GLY A 952 4.91 34.30 9.09
C GLY A 952 6.08 33.85 8.20
N LEU A 953 5.81 33.43 6.96
CA LEU A 953 6.84 33.01 6.00
C LEU A 953 7.69 34.19 5.50
N LEU A 954 7.07 35.32 5.19
CA LEU A 954 7.77 36.52 4.71
C LEU A 954 8.55 37.25 5.81
N SER A 955 8.38 36.86 7.08
CA SER A 955 9.25 37.33 8.16
C SER A 955 10.66 36.71 8.12
N ILE A 956 10.84 35.62 7.37
CA ILE A 956 12.13 34.96 7.19
C ILE A 956 12.95 35.80 6.18
N PRO A 957 14.23 36.13 6.49
CA PRO A 957 15.07 36.92 5.58
C PRO A 957 15.19 36.27 4.20
N GLU A 958 15.37 37.07 3.14
CA GLU A 958 15.66 36.56 1.80
C GLU A 958 14.60 35.56 1.31
N THR A 959 13.33 35.93 1.50
CA THR A 959 12.15 35.23 0.98
C THR A 959 11.39 36.11 0.02
N GLN A 960 10.81 35.49 -1.01
CA GLN A 960 10.05 36.19 -2.04
C GLN A 960 8.68 35.54 -2.22
N PHE A 961 7.63 36.35 -2.24
CA PHE A 961 6.30 35.88 -2.60
C PHE A 961 6.14 35.83 -4.13
N ASN A 962 5.68 34.70 -4.65
CA ASN A 962 5.41 34.51 -6.06
C ASN A 962 3.93 34.75 -6.36
N GLY A 963 3.60 35.96 -6.81
CA GLY A 963 2.24 36.38 -7.15
C GLY A 963 1.99 37.86 -6.88
N VAL A 964 0.72 38.24 -6.74
CA VAL A 964 0.32 39.65 -6.57
C VAL A 964 0.13 39.99 -5.08
N LEU A 965 1.10 40.71 -4.48
CA LEU A 965 0.96 41.24 -3.12
C LEU A 965 0.28 42.61 -3.07
N SER A 966 0.50 43.43 -4.10
CA SER A 966 0.06 44.83 -4.19
C SER A 966 -1.46 44.98 -4.23
N ASP A 967 -2.16 43.99 -4.77
CA ASP A 967 -3.62 43.95 -4.90
C ASP A 967 -4.17 42.57 -4.51
N PRO A 968 -4.66 42.42 -3.26
CA PRO A 968 -5.25 41.17 -2.79
C PRO A 968 -6.46 40.69 -3.59
N SER A 969 -7.12 41.55 -4.38
CA SER A 969 -8.24 41.13 -5.23
C SER A 969 -7.80 40.28 -6.43
N LYS A 970 -6.51 40.33 -6.78
CA LYS A 970 -5.89 39.58 -7.87
C LYS A 970 -5.13 38.33 -7.40
N GLN A 971 -5.28 37.95 -6.14
CA GLN A 971 -4.60 36.79 -5.54
C GLN A 971 -5.61 35.89 -4.83
N TYR A 972 -5.65 34.62 -5.19
CA TYR A 972 -6.44 33.65 -4.45
C TYR A 972 -5.77 33.30 -3.12
N ALA A 973 -6.41 33.65 -2.00
CA ALA A 973 -5.84 33.49 -0.67
C ALA A 973 -5.47 32.03 -0.32
N GLY A 974 -6.20 31.04 -0.82
CA GLY A 974 -5.91 29.63 -0.50
C GLY A 974 -4.65 29.07 -1.17
N CYS A 975 -3.93 29.85 -1.99
CA CYS A 975 -2.69 29.46 -2.65
C CYS A 975 -1.60 30.48 -2.31
N VAL A 976 -0.65 30.08 -1.47
CA VAL A 976 0.51 30.87 -1.06
C VAL A 976 1.76 30.21 -1.67
N ASN A 977 2.54 30.95 -2.45
CA ASN A 977 3.75 30.44 -3.06
C ASN A 977 4.92 31.36 -2.66
N VAL A 978 5.97 30.78 -2.06
CA VAL A 978 7.11 31.51 -1.53
C VAL A 978 8.41 30.83 -1.95
N SER A 979 9.34 31.61 -2.46
CA SER A 979 10.74 31.23 -2.70
C SER A 979 11.59 31.52 -1.48
N PHE A 980 12.47 30.59 -1.14
CA PHE A 980 13.42 30.74 -0.05
C PHE A 980 14.83 30.75 -0.63
N ALA A 981 15.45 31.92 -0.72
CA ALA A 981 16.78 32.01 -1.33
C ALA A 981 17.84 31.26 -0.51
N TYR A 982 18.89 30.84 -1.21
CA TYR A 982 20.10 30.19 -0.66
C TYR A 982 19.89 28.81 -0.05
N ILE A 983 18.76 28.16 -0.34
CA ILE A 983 18.51 26.77 0.03
C ILE A 983 18.03 25.97 -1.18
N GLU A 984 18.37 24.68 -1.23
CA GLU A 984 17.86 23.78 -2.24
C GLU A 984 16.45 23.30 -1.84
N GLY A 985 15.46 23.44 -2.74
CA GLY A 985 14.07 23.12 -2.40
C GLY A 985 13.79 21.63 -2.18
N GLU A 986 14.56 20.72 -2.79
CA GLU A 986 14.44 19.27 -2.49
C GLU A 986 14.86 18.98 -1.04
N SER A 987 15.98 19.55 -0.61
CA SER A 987 16.46 19.48 0.77
C SER A 987 15.42 20.06 1.75
N LEU A 988 14.75 21.15 1.39
CA LEU A 988 13.65 21.71 2.19
C LEU A 988 12.43 20.76 2.25
N LEU A 989 11.98 20.21 1.12
CA LEU A 989 10.88 19.23 1.12
C LEU A 989 11.21 17.98 1.93
N MET A 990 12.47 17.51 1.88
CA MET A 990 12.95 16.38 2.70
C MET A 990 13.01 16.72 4.18
N ALA A 991 13.24 17.98 4.56
CA ALA A 991 13.19 18.45 5.93
C ALA A 991 11.75 18.63 6.46
N LEU A 992 10.76 18.77 5.56
CA LEU A 992 9.34 19.02 5.86
C LEU A 992 8.47 17.75 5.72
N LYS A 993 8.98 16.55 6.07
CA LYS A 993 8.23 15.27 5.91
C LYS A 993 6.90 15.20 6.68
N ASP A 994 6.79 16.01 7.72
CA ASP A 994 5.62 16.18 8.56
C ASP A 994 4.55 17.11 7.95
N ILE A 995 4.84 17.73 6.79
CA ILE A 995 3.93 18.64 6.09
C ILE A 995 3.88 18.24 4.60
N ALA A 996 2.71 17.84 4.11
CA ALA A 996 2.50 17.56 2.70
C ALA A 996 2.37 18.86 1.90
N LEU A 997 3.38 19.12 1.05
CA LEU A 997 3.57 20.34 0.25
C LEU A 997 3.93 20.00 -1.20
N SER A 998 4.06 21.02 -2.05
CA SER A 998 4.54 20.87 -3.43
C SER A 998 5.54 21.96 -3.81
N SER A 999 6.64 21.60 -4.47
CA SER A 999 7.64 22.53 -5.04
C SER A 999 7.29 23.03 -6.46
N GLY A 1000 6.00 23.20 -6.77
CA GLY A 1000 5.53 23.74 -8.05
C GLY A 1000 5.34 22.71 -9.18
N SER A 1001 6.09 21.62 -9.22
CA SER A 1001 6.02 20.59 -10.29
C SER A 1001 4.96 19.49 -10.08
N ALA A 1002 3.94 19.70 -9.23
CA ALA A 1002 3.00 18.64 -8.77
C ALA A 1002 2.34 17.77 -9.86
N CYS A 1003 2.28 18.20 -11.12
CA CYS A 1003 1.73 17.39 -12.22
C CYS A 1003 2.79 16.68 -13.09
N THR A 1004 4.07 16.91 -12.83
CA THR A 1004 5.23 16.30 -13.51
C THR A 1004 6.21 15.73 -12.49
N SER A 1005 5.71 14.91 -11.55
CA SER A 1005 6.49 14.27 -10.47
C SER A 1005 7.61 13.30 -10.93
N ALA A 1006 7.96 13.31 -12.22
CA ALA A 1006 8.95 12.44 -12.85
C ALA A 1006 10.09 13.21 -13.55
N SER A 1007 9.99 14.53 -13.73
CA SER A 1007 11.04 15.36 -14.33
C SER A 1007 11.61 16.33 -13.29
N LEU A 1008 12.93 16.36 -13.16
CA LEU A 1008 13.69 17.26 -12.27
C LEU A 1008 13.65 18.74 -12.73
N GLU A 1009 12.86 19.08 -13.75
CA GLU A 1009 12.85 20.42 -14.33
C GLU A 1009 12.16 21.43 -13.39
N PRO A 1010 12.73 22.64 -13.24
CA PRO A 1010 12.14 23.73 -12.45
C PRO A 1010 10.76 24.15 -12.97
N SER A 1011 9.98 24.86 -12.14
CA SER A 1011 8.65 25.31 -12.52
C SER A 1011 8.71 26.25 -13.74
N TYR A 1012 8.12 25.81 -14.85
CA TYR A 1012 7.93 26.64 -16.05
C TYR A 1012 7.06 27.88 -15.78
N VAL A 1013 6.22 27.86 -14.74
CA VAL A 1013 5.46 29.05 -14.31
C VAL A 1013 6.42 30.06 -13.70
N LEU A 1014 7.26 29.66 -12.75
CA LEU A 1014 8.21 30.57 -12.11
C LEU A 1014 9.24 31.12 -13.10
N HIS A 1015 9.69 30.33 -14.07
CA HIS A 1015 10.50 30.85 -15.19
C HIS A 1015 9.77 31.90 -16.03
N ALA A 1016 8.48 31.72 -16.29
CA ALA A 1016 7.69 32.71 -17.02
C ALA A 1016 7.52 34.03 -16.23
N LEU A 1017 7.67 33.99 -14.90
CA LEU A 1017 7.72 35.18 -14.03
C LEU A 1017 9.12 35.84 -14.04
N GLY A 1018 10.13 35.20 -14.62
CA GLY A 1018 11.52 35.66 -14.64
C GLY A 1018 12.35 35.23 -13.42
N ALA A 1019 11.89 34.22 -12.65
CA ALA A 1019 12.71 33.62 -11.62
C ALA A 1019 13.88 32.84 -12.25
N ASP A 1020 15.06 32.95 -11.64
CA ASP A 1020 16.21 32.12 -11.99
C ASP A 1020 15.98 30.65 -11.55
N ASP A 1021 16.80 29.73 -12.07
CA ASP A 1021 16.68 28.30 -11.80
C ASP A 1021 16.78 28.00 -10.29
N ALA A 1022 17.65 28.71 -9.56
CA ALA A 1022 17.86 28.49 -8.13
C ALA A 1022 16.64 28.90 -7.29
N LEU A 1023 16.02 30.05 -7.57
CA LEU A 1023 14.80 30.52 -6.94
C LEU A 1023 13.60 29.65 -7.35
N ALA A 1024 13.53 29.24 -8.61
CA ALA A 1024 12.48 28.33 -9.07
C ALA A 1024 12.54 26.97 -8.35
N HIS A 1025 13.74 26.43 -8.12
CA HIS A 1025 13.93 25.18 -7.38
C HIS A 1025 13.66 25.30 -5.88
N SER A 1026 13.83 26.48 -5.29
CA SER A 1026 13.65 26.75 -3.85
C SER A 1026 12.26 27.29 -3.49
N SER A 1027 11.30 27.18 -4.41
CA SER A 1027 9.94 27.66 -4.25
C SER A 1027 8.98 26.58 -3.75
N ILE A 1028 8.15 26.93 -2.78
CA ILE A 1028 7.17 26.02 -2.17
C ILE A 1028 5.78 26.62 -2.26
N ARG A 1029 4.82 25.79 -2.71
CA ARG A 1029 3.39 26.10 -2.70
C ARG A 1029 2.72 25.50 -1.47
N PHE A 1030 2.01 26.36 -0.75
CA PHE A 1030 1.15 26.05 0.38
C PHE A 1030 -0.31 26.22 -0.02
N GLY A 1031 -1.05 25.13 0.13
CA GLY A 1031 -2.46 25.04 -0.19
C GLY A 1031 -3.35 24.98 1.03
N ILE A 1032 -4.14 26.03 1.25
CA ILE A 1032 -5.05 26.14 2.41
C ILE A 1032 -6.48 25.89 1.95
N GLY A 1033 -7.20 25.05 2.70
CA GLY A 1033 -8.59 24.70 2.42
C GLY A 1033 -9.49 24.72 3.66
N ARG A 1034 -10.71 24.18 3.49
CA ARG A 1034 -11.79 24.18 4.48
C ARG A 1034 -11.42 23.50 5.80
N PHE A 1035 -10.60 22.46 5.73
CA PHE A 1035 -10.22 21.64 6.88
C PHE A 1035 -8.87 22.02 7.51
N THR A 1036 -8.14 22.98 6.91
CA THR A 1036 -6.91 23.49 7.51
C THR A 1036 -7.24 24.24 8.78
N THR A 1037 -6.44 24.07 9.82
CA THR A 1037 -6.66 24.68 11.15
C THR A 1037 -5.59 25.73 11.45
N GLU A 1038 -5.90 26.64 12.36
CA GLU A 1038 -4.94 27.65 12.81
C GLU A 1038 -3.72 27.03 13.51
N ALA A 1039 -3.92 25.96 14.29
CA ALA A 1039 -2.84 25.23 14.95
C ALA A 1039 -1.87 24.57 13.95
N GLU A 1040 -2.39 24.04 12.83
CA GLU A 1040 -1.54 23.54 11.74
C GLU A 1040 -0.72 24.66 11.10
N ILE A 1041 -1.31 25.85 10.88
CA ILE A 1041 -0.57 27.01 10.36
C ILE A 1041 0.52 27.47 11.33
N ASP A 1042 0.22 27.54 12.64
CA ASP A 1042 1.20 27.89 13.67
C ASP A 1042 2.37 26.92 13.71
N TYR A 1043 2.08 25.63 13.61
CA TYR A 1043 3.09 24.61 13.51
C TYR A 1043 3.96 24.85 12.27
N VAL A 1044 3.34 24.95 11.09
CA VAL A 1044 4.02 25.07 9.80
C VAL A 1044 4.94 26.29 9.73
N VAL A 1045 4.51 27.45 10.22
CA VAL A 1045 5.34 28.67 10.25
C VAL A 1045 6.58 28.45 11.11
N ARG A 1046 6.42 27.92 12.33
CA ARG A 1046 7.56 27.63 13.22
C ARG A 1046 8.52 26.63 12.58
N ALA A 1047 7.96 25.54 12.05
CA ALA A 1047 8.72 24.46 11.47
C ALA A 1047 9.55 24.93 10.26
N ILE A 1048 8.95 25.70 9.35
CA ILE A 1048 9.67 26.23 8.18
C ILE A 1048 10.77 27.19 8.62
N ASN A 1049 10.52 28.06 9.58
CA ASN A 1049 11.54 28.98 10.09
C ASN A 1049 12.77 28.21 10.64
N GLU A 1050 12.53 27.22 11.51
CA GLU A 1050 13.60 26.38 12.07
C GLU A 1050 14.40 25.63 10.99
N ARG A 1051 13.71 25.11 9.96
CA ARG A 1051 14.31 24.24 8.94
C ARG A 1051 15.04 25.04 7.86
N VAL A 1052 14.52 26.21 7.49
CA VAL A 1052 15.20 27.15 6.59
C VAL A 1052 16.47 27.68 7.26
N ASP A 1053 16.41 28.07 8.55
CA ASP A 1053 17.60 28.49 9.30
C ASP A 1053 18.66 27.37 9.39
N PHE A 1054 18.22 26.15 9.67
CA PHE A 1054 19.12 24.98 9.69
C PHE A 1054 19.80 24.72 8.33
N LEU A 1055 19.04 24.74 7.23
CA LEU A 1055 19.57 24.50 5.89
C LEU A 1055 20.51 25.64 5.44
N ARG A 1056 20.20 26.89 5.77
CA ARG A 1056 21.06 28.04 5.46
C ARG A 1056 22.41 27.96 6.17
N LYS A 1057 22.47 27.48 7.40
CA LYS A 1057 23.75 27.25 8.13
C LYS A 1057 24.67 26.22 7.46
N MET A 1058 24.13 25.37 6.59
CA MET A 1058 24.90 24.38 5.83
C MET A 1058 25.12 24.82 4.36
N SER A 1059 24.56 25.95 3.95
CA SER A 1059 24.60 26.42 2.57
C SER A 1059 25.82 27.32 2.34
N PRO A 1060 26.76 26.95 1.45
CA PRO A 1060 27.90 27.81 1.13
C PRO A 1060 27.48 29.11 0.46
N LEU A 1061 26.36 29.11 -0.27
CA LEU A 1061 25.80 30.34 -0.87
C LEU A 1061 25.36 31.34 0.21
N TRP A 1062 24.83 30.85 1.33
CA TRP A 1062 24.42 31.70 2.43
C TRP A 1062 25.61 32.31 3.17
N GLU A 1063 26.67 31.52 3.39
CA GLU A 1063 27.91 31.99 4.01
C GLU A 1063 28.55 33.12 3.19
N MET A 1064 28.66 32.96 1.86
CA MET A 1064 29.21 33.97 0.97
C MET A 1064 28.41 35.29 0.99
N VAL A 1065 27.08 35.21 1.04
CA VAL A 1065 26.20 36.39 1.14
C VAL A 1065 26.36 37.09 2.49
N GLN A 1066 26.50 36.33 3.59
CA GLN A 1066 26.78 36.90 4.92
C GLN A 1066 28.16 37.59 4.98
N GLU A 1067 29.13 37.11 4.22
CA GLU A 1067 30.45 37.74 4.06
C GLU A 1067 30.45 38.96 3.11
N GLY A 1068 29.31 39.26 2.48
CA GLY A 1068 29.15 40.41 1.56
C GLY A 1068 29.63 40.15 0.13
N ILE A 1069 29.79 38.89 -0.27
CA ILE A 1069 30.20 38.49 -1.62
C ILE A 1069 28.98 38.50 -2.55
N ASP A 1070 29.08 39.21 -3.68
CA ASP A 1070 28.04 39.18 -4.72
C ASP A 1070 28.15 37.90 -5.54
N LEU A 1071 27.14 37.03 -5.46
CA LEU A 1071 27.11 35.75 -6.15
C LEU A 1071 27.16 35.86 -7.67
N ASN A 1072 26.77 37.01 -8.25
CA ASN A 1072 26.85 37.26 -9.69
C ASN A 1072 28.30 37.50 -10.17
N THR A 1073 29.24 37.70 -9.24
CA THR A 1073 30.67 37.92 -9.55
C THR A 1073 31.50 36.64 -9.52
N ILE A 1074 30.89 35.50 -9.15
CA ILE A 1074 31.55 34.20 -9.07
C ILE A 1074 31.44 33.49 -10.42
N GLU A 1075 32.58 33.09 -11.00
CA GLU A 1075 32.61 32.20 -12.16
C GLU A 1075 32.33 30.76 -11.73
N TRP A 1076 31.08 30.31 -11.92
CA TRP A 1076 30.68 28.94 -11.67
C TRP A 1076 31.21 27.99 -12.75
N SER A 1077 31.83 26.87 -12.36
CA SER A 1077 32.34 25.88 -13.29
C SER A 1077 31.18 25.12 -13.96
N GLY A 1078 30.70 25.60 -15.11
CA GLY A 1078 29.62 24.93 -15.85
C GLY A 1078 28.83 25.78 -16.86
N HIS A 1079 29.27 26.99 -17.19
CA HIS A 1079 28.69 27.80 -18.28
C HIS A 1079 29.65 27.93 -19.47
#